data_AF-A0A5N7MV13-F1
#
_entry.id   AF-A0A5N7MV13-F1
#
_cell.length_a   1.000
_cell.length_b   1.000
_cell.length_c   1.000
_cell.angle_alpha   90.00
_cell.angle_beta   90.00
_cell.angle_gamma   90.00
#
_symmetry.space_group_name_H-M   'P 1'
#
loop_
_entity.id
_entity.type
_entity.pdbx_description
1 polymer ?
#
loop_
_entity_poly.entity_id
_entity_poly.type
_entity_poly.pdbx_seq_one_letter_code
_entity_poly.pdbx_strand_id
1 'polypeptide(L)'
;MSAASFPVSLTMFASYLNCKTKYVLSKKEVPEPPAFFSQTAERILEAYRAKAAAALRMGANNVLLPFTSIPYTTEDPRQCICSVDCHAAVYNPRPGPHSSQLAAISFPKDQCTYLPLIYSPHERVTASDRIVLGFAALAVSEVTGRVPDLGWICHGELPRVKQVKLAIYLSQASRILDQIWGLESAEPPLVLNKHCSECDFQARCRERAISSDDLSLVSPLSEKERRKLNEKGVFTITQLSYGYRPRRRRRAKLTNVNSNKHPVRHDPKLKALAIKKAQIHVVGTPVIPTGGTPVYIDVEGIPDRDTYYLIGLRYKQDNEYMERSFWANDCKGEQEMWRECLLALRSIKEPRLVHYGSYEAKFLNKMQQRYRELSHGVDQPDVTFQSTINLASLLYARIYFPTYTNSLKEIARYLGFDWSQPGASGAKALYWRAEWELFHESSLKQMLIEYNLEDCRAAELVYEALQQLCTRREETTSFNLNSVDVGSLEVGFQRTFGKFASALPDFERINKAAYWDYQRSKVYVRSGNSNKRSGTNRGKWRCETTVPIDKEVRIENDKPSSCWNCGSATIWKGRNARTQVVIDLKFTTKGSKRHVVRYLYRTYRCGVCKAEKTFRPAPSKLGPGLCAYVVYLIIELRLSHHQVSDFLRTLFKINVKVHSIAQIKLSMAAKYEATYKSILHEIRTGALVHADETKGVVYGGGHYVWIFTNLKSVAYVYSPSRDASILEDVLKDFQGVLVSDFYGAYDSIGCAQQKCLIHSLRDINEDILKNPYNDELSQIASQFGSLLRRIVETVDRYGLKAWHLRKHKREAEAFLQQTRARDCRSEVALGLQKRLEKNVNKLFTFLDHDDVPWNNNNAEHAVRAFTRLRNVMVTSTANGTRDYATLLSIQQTLKYRGKSFLEFLRSGNVNLA
;
A
#
# COMPACT_ATOMS: atom_id res chain seq x y z
N MET A 1 -30.56 34.95 -16.45
CA MET A 1 -30.46 36.23 -15.71
C MET A 1 -29.00 36.65 -15.77
N SER A 2 -28.69 37.79 -16.38
CA SER A 2 -27.32 38.31 -16.47
C SER A 2 -26.82 38.61 -15.06
N ALA A 3 -25.74 37.97 -14.61
CA ALA A 3 -25.06 38.35 -13.38
C ALA A 3 -24.69 39.84 -13.49
N ALA A 4 -25.15 40.67 -12.56
CA ALA A 4 -24.82 42.09 -12.56
C ALA A 4 -23.31 42.25 -12.32
N SER A 5 -22.60 42.73 -13.33
CA SER A 5 -21.16 43.01 -13.23
C SER A 5 -20.96 44.21 -12.28
N PHE A 6 -20.22 44.01 -11.19
CA PHE A 6 -19.94 45.04 -10.17
C PHE A 6 -18.47 45.50 -10.24
N PRO A 7 -18.13 46.69 -9.71
CA PRO A 7 -16.74 47.18 -9.69
C PRO A 7 -15.81 46.22 -8.93
N VAL A 8 -14.64 45.94 -9.50
CA VAL A 8 -13.60 45.09 -8.87
C VAL A 8 -12.35 45.93 -8.68
N SER A 9 -11.81 46.02 -7.47
CA SER A 9 -10.52 46.67 -7.19
C SER A 9 -9.34 45.74 -7.46
N LEU A 10 -8.14 46.30 -7.62
CA LEU A 10 -6.91 45.51 -7.76
C LEU A 10 -6.67 44.59 -6.55
N THR A 11 -6.97 45.06 -5.33
CA THR A 11 -6.84 44.26 -4.10
C THR A 11 -7.83 43.09 -4.04
N MET A 12 -9.07 43.29 -4.50
CA MET A 12 -10.08 42.24 -4.66
C MET A 12 -9.64 41.19 -5.69
N PHE A 13 -9.15 41.66 -6.84
CA PHE A 13 -8.65 40.79 -7.91
C PHE A 13 -7.45 39.96 -7.45
N ALA A 14 -6.48 40.57 -6.77
CA ALA A 14 -5.32 39.88 -6.21
C ALA A 14 -5.72 38.86 -5.13
N SER A 15 -6.69 39.20 -4.27
CA SER A 15 -7.22 38.28 -3.27
C SER A 15 -7.87 37.04 -3.90
N TYR A 16 -8.62 37.21 -4.99
CA TYR A 16 -9.20 36.09 -5.75
C TYR A 16 -8.14 35.21 -6.39
N LEU A 17 -7.12 35.82 -7.00
CA LEU A 17 -6.00 35.12 -7.64
C LEU A 17 -5.27 34.21 -6.65
N ASN A 18 -5.10 34.69 -5.42
CA ASN A 18 -4.45 33.94 -4.34
C ASN A 18 -5.37 32.87 -3.74
N CYS A 19 -6.63 33.21 -3.44
CA CYS A 19 -7.61 32.27 -2.89
C CYS A 19 -9.06 32.76 -3.07
N LYS A 20 -9.89 31.98 -3.78
CA LYS A 20 -11.32 32.26 -3.97
C LYS A 20 -12.09 32.39 -2.66
N THR A 21 -11.78 31.55 -1.67
CA THR A 21 -12.39 31.62 -0.34
C THR A 21 -11.99 32.89 0.38
N LYS A 22 -10.71 33.31 0.33
CA LYS A 22 -10.26 34.60 0.90
C LYS A 22 -11.06 35.76 0.31
N TYR A 23 -11.23 35.78 -1.01
CA TYR A 23 -12.03 36.80 -1.70
C TYR A 23 -13.48 36.87 -1.20
N VAL A 24 -14.18 35.73 -1.13
CA VAL A 24 -15.58 35.71 -0.66
C VAL A 24 -15.67 36.10 0.82
N LEU A 25 -14.77 35.61 1.66
CA LEU A 25 -14.74 35.94 3.09
C LEU A 25 -14.47 37.42 3.30
N SER A 26 -13.51 38.02 2.58
CA SER A 26 -13.24 39.46 2.66
C SER A 26 -14.40 40.36 2.23
N LYS A 27 -15.37 39.82 1.47
CA LYS A 27 -16.58 40.55 1.06
C LYS A 27 -17.70 40.43 2.10
N LYS A 28 -17.81 39.28 2.77
CA LYS A 28 -18.89 38.99 3.74
C LYS A 28 -18.53 39.39 5.17
N GLU A 29 -17.23 39.36 5.50
CA GLU A 29 -16.73 39.48 6.86
C GLU A 29 -15.43 40.28 6.89
N VAL A 30 -15.24 41.04 7.98
CA VAL A 30 -13.95 41.67 8.30
C VAL A 30 -13.05 40.57 8.89
N PRO A 31 -11.76 40.50 8.53
CA PRO A 31 -10.84 39.56 9.18
C PRO A 31 -10.90 39.72 10.71
N GLU A 32 -11.11 38.62 11.44
CA GLU A 32 -11.07 38.68 12.91
C GLU A 32 -9.68 39.11 13.39
N PRO A 33 -9.59 40.07 14.34
CA PRO A 33 -8.31 40.46 14.90
C PRO A 33 -7.59 39.27 15.57
N PRO A 34 -6.27 39.13 15.41
CA PRO A 34 -5.38 40.06 14.69
C PRO A 34 -5.13 39.67 13.22
N ALA A 35 -5.41 40.61 12.29
CA ALA A 35 -5.17 40.47 10.86
C ALA A 35 -3.70 40.75 10.48
N PHE A 36 -2.78 39.88 10.92
CA PHE A 36 -1.34 40.07 10.77
C PHE A 36 -0.87 40.16 9.31
N PHE A 37 -1.19 39.18 8.45
CA PHE A 37 -0.60 39.08 7.12
C PHE A 37 -1.05 40.22 6.21
N SER A 38 -2.35 40.53 6.19
CA SER A 38 -2.87 41.60 5.32
C SER A 38 -2.34 42.97 5.76
N GLN A 39 -2.33 43.27 7.06
CA GLN A 39 -1.81 44.55 7.58
C GLN A 39 -0.30 44.69 7.36
N THR A 40 0.48 43.66 7.68
CA THR A 40 1.94 43.72 7.48
C THR A 40 2.31 43.79 6.00
N ALA A 41 1.63 43.04 5.13
CA ALA A 41 1.86 43.12 3.69
C ALA A 41 1.57 44.52 3.13
N GLU A 42 0.51 45.17 3.61
CA GLU A 42 0.15 46.54 3.22
C GLU A 42 1.22 47.54 3.69
N ARG A 43 1.64 47.49 4.96
CA ARG A 43 2.72 48.35 5.48
C ARG A 43 4.04 48.19 4.70
N ILE A 44 4.43 46.96 4.39
CA ILE A 44 5.64 46.68 3.60
C ILE A 44 5.48 47.26 2.18
N LEU A 45 4.32 47.05 1.55
CA LEU A 45 4.05 47.54 0.20
C LEU A 45 4.03 49.07 0.14
N GLU A 46 3.42 49.74 1.12
CA GLU A 46 3.39 51.20 1.22
C GLU A 46 4.79 51.79 1.41
N ALA A 47 5.57 51.24 2.36
CA ALA A 47 6.96 51.67 2.57
C ALA A 47 7.81 51.44 1.31
N TYR A 48 7.63 50.30 0.64
CA TYR A 48 8.31 49.99 -0.61
C TYR A 48 7.90 50.95 -1.74
N ARG A 49 6.60 51.24 -1.89
CA ARG A 49 6.05 52.17 -2.88
C ARG A 49 6.60 53.58 -2.69
N ALA A 50 6.67 54.06 -1.45
CA ALA A 50 7.28 55.35 -1.13
C ALA A 50 8.77 55.40 -1.53
N LYS A 51 9.54 54.34 -1.20
CA LYS A 51 10.94 54.20 -1.60
C LYS A 51 11.11 54.12 -3.12
N ALA A 52 10.27 53.35 -3.81
CA ALA A 52 10.30 53.15 -5.24
C ALA A 52 9.93 54.43 -6.01
N ALA A 53 8.89 55.14 -5.58
CA ALA A 53 8.50 56.42 -6.17
C ALA A 53 9.62 57.46 -6.06
N ALA A 54 10.39 57.49 -4.96
CA ALA A 54 11.55 58.36 -4.81
C ALA A 54 12.76 57.95 -5.69
N ALA A 55 12.93 56.65 -5.94
CA ALA A 55 14.05 56.09 -6.70
C ALA A 55 13.82 56.13 -8.23
N LEU A 56 12.57 56.05 -8.68
CA LEU A 56 12.16 56.21 -10.07
C LEU A 56 12.35 57.67 -10.50
N ARG A 57 13.60 58.09 -10.75
CA ARG A 57 13.89 59.35 -11.43
C ARG A 57 13.45 59.24 -12.89
N MET A 58 12.23 59.69 -13.14
CA MET A 58 11.62 59.73 -14.46
C MET A 58 12.38 60.75 -15.33
N GLY A 59 12.74 60.37 -16.56
CA GLY A 59 13.35 61.30 -17.52
C GLY A 59 12.42 62.46 -17.87
N ALA A 60 12.92 63.49 -18.56
CA ALA A 60 12.19 64.74 -18.85
C ALA A 60 10.80 64.56 -19.51
N ASN A 61 10.52 63.40 -20.14
CA ASN A 61 9.27 63.09 -20.84
C ASN A 61 8.40 62.00 -20.18
N ASN A 62 8.68 61.59 -18.93
CA ASN A 62 7.90 60.56 -18.23
C ASN A 62 7.32 61.11 -16.91
N VAL A 63 6.00 60.99 -16.71
CA VAL A 63 5.31 61.50 -15.50
C VAL A 63 4.68 60.34 -14.72
N LEU A 64 4.92 60.28 -13.39
CA LEU A 64 4.30 59.29 -12.51
C LEU A 64 2.98 59.86 -12.00
N LEU A 65 1.87 59.18 -12.29
CA LEU A 65 0.52 59.63 -11.95
C LEU A 65 -0.19 58.61 -11.08
N PRO A 66 -0.96 59.02 -10.06
CA PRO A 66 -1.91 58.13 -9.39
C PRO A 66 -3.00 57.70 -10.38
N PHE A 67 -3.51 56.47 -10.26
CA PHE A 67 -4.66 55.99 -11.05
C PHE A 67 -5.88 56.93 -10.97
N THR A 68 -6.12 57.52 -9.79
CA THR A 68 -7.23 58.46 -9.55
C THR A 68 -7.06 59.81 -10.25
N SER A 69 -5.89 60.11 -10.81
CA SER A 69 -5.59 61.35 -11.53
C SER A 69 -5.69 61.21 -13.05
N ILE A 70 -6.30 60.12 -13.54
CA ILE A 70 -6.57 59.90 -14.97
C ILE A 70 -8.00 60.37 -15.30
N PRO A 71 -8.23 61.11 -16.41
CA PRO A 71 -7.24 61.52 -17.41
C PRO A 71 -6.41 62.74 -16.98
N TYR A 72 -5.12 62.73 -17.32
CA TYR A 72 -4.17 63.81 -17.02
C TYR A 72 -4.07 64.80 -18.19
N THR A 73 -4.22 66.09 -17.91
CA THR A 73 -4.13 67.20 -18.87
C THR A 73 -2.81 67.96 -18.72
N THR A 74 -2.05 68.11 -19.81
CA THR A 74 -0.78 68.87 -19.88
C THR A 74 -0.81 69.88 -21.04
N GLU A 75 -0.08 70.99 -20.91
CA GLU A 75 0.02 72.05 -21.92
C GLU A 75 0.96 71.70 -23.08
N ASP A 76 1.87 70.72 -22.93
CA ASP A 76 2.75 70.22 -24.00
C ASP A 76 2.49 68.72 -24.30
N PRO A 77 1.62 68.39 -25.26
CA PRO A 77 1.16 67.02 -25.52
C PRO A 77 2.10 66.19 -26.42
N ARG A 78 3.24 66.73 -26.88
CA ARG A 78 4.17 66.00 -27.76
C ARG A 78 5.03 65.01 -26.96
N GLN A 79 4.72 63.71 -27.07
CA GLN A 79 5.49 62.57 -26.57
C GLN A 79 5.68 62.44 -25.05
N CYS A 80 4.63 62.68 -24.25
CA CYS A 80 4.67 62.36 -22.82
C CYS A 80 4.27 60.88 -22.56
N ILE A 81 5.12 60.13 -21.87
CA ILE A 81 4.77 58.81 -21.32
C ILE A 81 4.24 59.03 -19.90
N CYS A 82 3.08 58.50 -19.58
CA CYS A 82 2.46 58.63 -18.27
C CYS A 82 2.49 57.26 -17.60
N SER A 83 3.40 57.07 -16.64
CA SER A 83 3.40 55.86 -15.82
C SER A 83 2.32 55.98 -14.76
N VAL A 84 1.37 55.05 -14.75
CA VAL A 84 0.19 55.08 -13.89
C VAL A 84 0.40 54.15 -12.72
N ASP A 85 0.48 54.70 -11.52
CA ASP A 85 0.43 53.95 -10.28
C ASP A 85 -0.96 53.32 -10.08
N CYS A 86 -1.04 52.02 -10.36
CA CYS A 86 -2.28 51.27 -10.38
C CYS A 86 -2.65 50.67 -9.02
N HIS A 87 -1.99 51.03 -7.91
CA HIS A 87 -2.32 50.45 -6.60
C HIS A 87 -3.80 50.66 -6.21
N ALA A 88 -4.36 51.83 -6.55
CA ALA A 88 -5.77 52.17 -6.35
C ALA A 88 -6.66 51.84 -7.57
N ALA A 89 -6.21 51.01 -8.50
CA ALA A 89 -6.95 50.71 -9.71
C ALA A 89 -8.26 49.96 -9.42
N VAL A 90 -9.34 50.43 -10.05
CA VAL A 90 -10.68 49.81 -10.01
C VAL A 90 -11.15 49.63 -11.44
N TYR A 91 -11.63 48.44 -11.76
CA TYR A 91 -12.26 48.14 -13.03
C TYR A 91 -13.77 48.09 -12.85
N ASN A 92 -14.49 48.99 -13.54
CA ASN A 92 -15.94 49.08 -13.47
C ASN A 92 -16.59 48.66 -14.80
N PRO A 93 -17.28 47.51 -14.85
CA PRO A 93 -18.03 47.10 -16.03
C PRO A 93 -19.29 47.97 -16.16
N ARG A 94 -19.31 48.92 -17.08
CA ARG A 94 -20.48 49.81 -17.28
C ARG A 94 -21.77 48.98 -17.55
N PRO A 95 -22.87 49.19 -16.81
CA PRO A 95 -24.18 48.64 -17.18
C PRO A 95 -24.73 49.41 -18.40
N GLY A 96 -25.41 48.74 -19.35
CA GLY A 96 -25.95 49.36 -20.59
C GLY A 96 -26.96 50.51 -20.35
N PRO A 97 -27.52 51.22 -21.36
CA PRO A 97 -27.48 51.06 -22.82
C PRO A 97 -26.84 52.30 -23.50
N HIS A 98 -25.51 52.35 -23.54
CA HIS A 98 -24.77 53.33 -24.34
C HIS A 98 -23.68 52.64 -25.16
N SER A 99 -23.99 51.48 -25.74
CA SER A 99 -23.21 50.92 -26.88
C SER A 99 -23.38 51.75 -28.17
N SER A 100 -24.10 52.86 -28.11
CA SER A 100 -24.25 53.83 -29.20
C SER A 100 -24.35 55.25 -28.64
N GLN A 101 -23.35 55.66 -27.85
CA GLN A 101 -22.90 57.06 -27.76
C GLN A 101 -21.54 57.09 -27.03
N LEU A 102 -20.52 56.48 -27.63
CA LEU A 102 -19.31 57.27 -27.87
C LEU A 102 -19.70 58.27 -28.96
N ALA A 103 -20.47 59.30 -28.56
CA ALA A 103 -20.48 60.54 -29.31
C ALA A 103 -19.01 60.90 -29.51
N ALA A 104 -18.68 61.21 -30.75
CA ALA A 104 -17.36 61.63 -31.17
C ALA A 104 -16.90 62.81 -30.31
N ILE A 105 -16.30 62.54 -29.16
CA ILE A 105 -15.26 63.40 -28.61
C ILE A 105 -14.01 62.89 -29.31
N SER A 106 -13.81 63.46 -30.50
CA SER A 106 -12.52 63.51 -31.17
C SER A 106 -11.53 64.08 -30.16
N PHE A 107 -10.84 63.22 -29.43
CA PHE A 107 -9.64 63.65 -28.75
C PHE A 107 -8.54 63.80 -29.82
N PRO A 108 -7.91 64.98 -29.93
CA PRO A 108 -6.91 65.26 -30.96
C PRO A 108 -5.72 64.30 -30.90
N LYS A 109 -5.05 64.11 -32.04
CA LYS A 109 -3.92 63.19 -32.30
C LYS A 109 -2.61 63.52 -31.54
N ASP A 110 -2.66 64.32 -30.48
CA ASP A 110 -1.51 64.70 -29.66
C ASP A 110 -1.71 64.14 -28.23
N GLN A 111 -1.34 62.88 -27.97
CA GLN A 111 -1.72 62.23 -26.70
C GLN A 111 -0.63 61.41 -26.01
N CYS A 112 -0.61 61.55 -24.68
CA CYS A 112 0.22 60.81 -23.76
C CYS A 112 -0.05 59.30 -23.81
N THR A 113 1.00 58.49 -23.65
CA THR A 113 0.88 57.02 -23.54
C THR A 113 0.80 56.62 -22.08
N TYR A 114 -0.35 56.09 -21.63
CA TYR A 114 -0.53 55.60 -20.27
C TYR A 114 0.00 54.17 -20.12
N LEU A 115 1.04 53.99 -19.30
CA LEU A 115 1.65 52.71 -18.98
C LEU A 115 1.27 52.30 -17.56
N PRO A 116 0.53 51.19 -17.35
CA PRO A 116 0.21 50.72 -16.02
C PRO A 116 1.49 50.29 -15.28
N LEU A 117 1.62 50.75 -14.04
CA LEU A 117 2.72 50.44 -13.12
C LEU A 117 2.15 49.80 -11.84
N ILE A 118 2.69 48.65 -11.47
CA ILE A 118 2.45 48.00 -10.17
C ILE A 118 3.77 47.80 -9.42
N TYR A 119 3.68 47.66 -8.10
CA TYR A 119 4.84 47.43 -7.23
C TYR A 119 4.81 46.01 -6.66
N SER A 120 5.96 45.35 -6.63
CA SER A 120 6.17 44.04 -6.01
C SER A 120 7.42 44.14 -5.13
N PRO A 121 7.30 44.07 -3.79
CA PRO A 121 8.47 44.17 -2.89
C PRO A 121 9.48 43.02 -3.03
N HIS A 122 9.15 42.00 -3.82
CA HIS A 122 9.97 40.83 -4.09
C HIS A 122 11.06 41.11 -5.14
N GLU A 123 12.23 40.49 -5.00
CA GLU A 123 13.34 40.51 -5.96
C GLU A 123 12.95 39.89 -7.30
N ARG A 124 12.09 38.86 -7.31
CA ARG A 124 11.65 38.20 -8.55
C ARG A 124 10.18 38.50 -8.87
N VAL A 125 9.95 39.02 -10.08
CA VAL A 125 8.61 39.18 -10.64
C VAL A 125 7.95 37.83 -10.91
N THR A 126 6.87 37.55 -10.18
CA THR A 126 6.10 36.30 -10.26
C THR A 126 5.15 36.26 -11.47
N ALA A 127 4.53 35.11 -11.72
CA ALA A 127 3.47 35.00 -12.72
C ALA A 127 2.21 35.75 -12.29
N SER A 128 1.88 35.74 -10.99
CA SER A 128 0.76 36.46 -10.42
C SER A 128 0.90 37.97 -10.62
N ASP A 129 2.08 38.54 -10.42
CA ASP A 129 2.34 39.97 -10.65
C ASP A 129 2.02 40.38 -12.09
N ARG A 130 2.34 39.53 -13.08
CA ARG A 130 2.06 39.81 -14.50
C ARG A 130 0.56 39.76 -14.81
N ILE A 131 -0.19 38.89 -14.14
CA ILE A 131 -1.65 38.81 -14.28
C ILE A 131 -2.31 40.02 -13.60
N VAL A 132 -1.84 40.42 -12.42
CA VAL A 132 -2.28 41.63 -11.71
C VAL A 132 -2.00 42.88 -12.56
N LEU A 133 -0.84 42.94 -13.22
CA LEU A 133 -0.55 44.00 -14.19
C LEU A 133 -1.51 43.98 -15.39
N GLY A 134 -1.90 42.80 -15.87
CA GLY A 134 -2.93 42.66 -16.90
C GLY A 134 -4.28 43.23 -16.47
N PHE A 135 -4.68 43.01 -15.21
CA PHE A 135 -5.86 43.63 -14.63
C PHE A 135 -5.72 45.17 -14.55
N ALA A 136 -4.57 45.66 -14.07
CA ALA A 136 -4.29 47.09 -14.03
C ALA A 136 -4.39 47.75 -15.41
N ALA A 137 -3.92 47.07 -16.46
CA ALA A 137 -4.05 47.53 -17.84
C ALA A 137 -5.51 47.60 -18.31
N LEU A 138 -6.36 46.63 -17.92
CA LEU A 138 -7.81 46.68 -18.21
C LEU A 138 -8.47 47.87 -17.51
N ALA A 139 -8.14 48.12 -16.24
CA ALA A 139 -8.63 49.27 -15.48
C ALA A 139 -8.21 50.60 -16.12
N VAL A 140 -6.93 50.73 -16.54
CA VAL A 140 -6.46 51.90 -17.28
C VAL A 140 -7.17 52.04 -18.63
N SER A 141 -7.44 50.93 -19.34
CA SER A 141 -8.13 50.98 -20.63
C SER A 141 -9.59 51.42 -20.53
N GLU A 142 -10.26 51.12 -19.41
CA GLU A 142 -11.65 51.54 -19.19
C GLU A 142 -11.76 53.05 -19.02
N VAL A 143 -10.81 53.66 -18.29
CA VAL A 143 -10.78 55.11 -18.05
C VAL A 143 -10.25 55.88 -19.26
N THR A 144 -9.23 55.35 -19.96
CA THR A 144 -8.54 56.05 -21.06
C THR A 144 -9.11 55.74 -22.45
N GLY A 145 -9.91 54.68 -22.58
CA GLY A 145 -10.42 54.19 -23.87
C GLY A 145 -9.37 53.52 -24.77
N ARG A 146 -8.13 53.33 -24.31
CA ARG A 146 -7.03 52.70 -25.05
C ARG A 146 -6.43 51.55 -24.26
N VAL A 147 -6.18 50.43 -24.94
CA VAL A 147 -5.54 49.26 -24.34
C VAL A 147 -4.01 49.43 -24.40
N PRO A 148 -3.30 49.44 -23.26
CA PRO A 148 -1.85 49.51 -23.27
C PRO A 148 -1.22 48.21 -23.79
N ASP A 149 -0.23 48.31 -24.69
CA ASP A 149 0.53 47.14 -25.17
C ASP A 149 1.57 46.65 -24.15
N LEU A 150 2.03 47.55 -23.30
CA LEU A 150 3.14 47.39 -22.37
C LEU A 150 2.75 47.89 -20.98
N GLY A 151 3.28 47.25 -19.94
CA GLY A 151 3.17 47.69 -18.57
C GLY A 151 4.45 47.44 -17.79
N TRP A 152 4.59 48.08 -16.65
CA TRP A 152 5.79 48.09 -15.83
C TRP A 152 5.52 47.46 -14.46
N ILE A 153 6.48 46.67 -13.98
CA ILE A 153 6.48 46.12 -12.62
C ILE A 153 7.74 46.63 -11.94
N CYS A 154 7.59 47.46 -10.90
CA CYS A 154 8.68 47.88 -10.05
C CYS A 154 8.94 46.81 -8.98
N HIS A 155 10.14 46.27 -8.93
CA HIS A 155 10.47 45.14 -8.06
C HIS A 155 11.89 45.17 -7.50
N GLY A 156 12.12 44.38 -6.44
CA GLY A 156 13.41 44.18 -5.77
C GLY A 156 13.78 45.20 -4.71
N GLU A 157 14.71 44.80 -3.83
CA GLU A 157 15.14 45.58 -2.66
C GLU A 157 15.67 46.97 -3.06
N LEU A 158 16.43 46.99 -4.16
CA LEU A 158 16.75 48.17 -4.94
C LEU A 158 15.70 48.27 -6.07
N PRO A 159 14.82 49.29 -6.06
CA PRO A 159 13.75 49.41 -7.04
C PRO A 159 14.25 49.34 -8.49
N ARG A 160 13.80 48.32 -9.22
CA ARG A 160 14.08 48.12 -10.66
C ARG A 160 12.78 47.93 -11.42
N VAL A 161 12.73 48.41 -12.65
CA VAL A 161 11.53 48.28 -13.50
C VAL A 161 11.70 47.15 -14.50
N LYS A 162 10.72 46.25 -14.52
CA LYS A 162 10.57 45.23 -15.55
C LYS A 162 9.41 45.56 -16.48
N GLN A 163 9.71 45.68 -17.77
CA GLN A 163 8.71 45.86 -18.81
C GLN A 163 8.08 44.53 -19.23
N VAL A 164 6.75 44.49 -19.37
CA VAL A 164 5.98 43.29 -19.70
C VAL A 164 5.03 43.59 -20.85
N LYS A 165 4.99 42.71 -21.87
CA LYS A 165 3.99 42.74 -22.94
C LYS A 165 2.66 42.20 -22.45
N LEU A 166 1.58 42.94 -22.66
CA LEU A 166 0.30 42.71 -21.96
C LEU A 166 -0.68 41.79 -22.69
N ALA A 167 -0.52 41.54 -24.00
CA ALA A 167 -1.47 40.80 -24.84
C ALA A 167 -1.99 39.49 -24.21
N ILE A 168 -1.09 38.64 -23.69
CA ILE A 168 -1.47 37.36 -23.07
C ILE A 168 -2.15 37.58 -21.71
N TYR A 169 -1.69 38.56 -20.92
CA TYR A 169 -2.18 38.78 -19.57
C TYR A 169 -3.53 39.51 -19.53
N LEU A 170 -3.86 40.32 -20.55
CA LEU A 170 -5.17 40.94 -20.72
C LEU A 170 -6.27 39.87 -20.86
N SER A 171 -6.06 38.89 -21.73
CA SER A 171 -7.02 37.77 -21.89
C SER A 171 -7.18 36.93 -20.63
N GLN A 172 -6.08 36.68 -19.91
CA GLN A 172 -6.10 35.96 -18.64
C GLN A 172 -6.83 36.74 -17.55
N ALA A 173 -6.59 38.05 -17.44
CA ALA A 173 -7.24 38.92 -16.47
C ALA A 173 -8.75 39.05 -16.76
N SER A 174 -9.14 39.21 -18.02
CA SER A 174 -10.55 39.23 -18.42
C SER A 174 -11.27 37.93 -18.04
N ARG A 175 -10.68 36.77 -18.34
CA ARG A 175 -11.25 35.47 -17.96
C ARG A 175 -11.42 35.32 -16.45
N ILE A 176 -10.52 35.88 -15.66
CA ILE A 176 -10.61 35.86 -14.19
C ILE A 176 -11.73 36.80 -13.72
N LEU A 177 -11.89 37.97 -14.34
CA LEU A 177 -13.01 38.88 -14.06
C LEU A 177 -14.37 38.22 -14.35
N ASP A 178 -14.49 37.51 -15.48
CA ASP A 178 -15.69 36.72 -15.78
C ASP A 178 -15.98 35.67 -14.71
N GLN A 179 -14.93 35.02 -14.17
CA GLN A 179 -15.09 34.09 -13.06
C GLN A 179 -15.46 34.77 -11.74
N ILE A 180 -14.99 36.00 -11.50
CA ILE A 180 -15.33 36.79 -10.31
C ILE A 180 -16.81 37.20 -10.36
N TRP A 181 -17.30 37.65 -11.51
CA TRP A 181 -18.71 38.01 -11.69
C TRP A 181 -19.64 36.80 -11.77
N GLY A 182 -19.14 35.65 -12.23
CA GLY A 182 -19.87 34.38 -12.24
C GLY A 182 -20.00 33.70 -10.87
N LEU A 183 -19.37 34.22 -9.81
CA LEU A 183 -19.59 33.73 -8.45
C LEU A 183 -20.96 34.21 -7.96
N GLU A 184 -21.94 33.31 -7.94
CA GLU A 184 -23.19 33.51 -7.20
C GLU A 184 -22.91 33.71 -5.70
N SER A 185 -23.84 34.31 -4.94
CA SER A 185 -23.70 34.59 -3.50
C SER A 185 -23.41 33.36 -2.60
N ALA A 186 -23.40 32.16 -3.17
CA ALA A 186 -23.02 30.91 -2.53
C ALA A 186 -21.50 30.86 -2.24
N GLU A 187 -21.13 30.36 -1.06
CA GLU A 187 -19.71 30.18 -0.73
C GLU A 187 -19.08 29.05 -1.55
N PRO A 188 -17.87 29.24 -2.10
CA PRO A 188 -17.16 28.17 -2.78
C PRO A 188 -16.83 27.03 -1.80
N PRO A 189 -16.74 25.78 -2.29
CA PRO A 189 -16.33 24.67 -1.45
C PRO A 189 -14.97 24.95 -0.82
N LEU A 190 -14.87 24.72 0.49
CA LEU A 190 -13.66 24.98 1.27
C LEU A 190 -12.54 24.03 0.84
N VAL A 191 -11.44 24.58 0.34
CA VAL A 191 -10.27 23.81 -0.06
C VAL A 191 -9.03 24.52 0.47
N LEU A 192 -8.32 23.89 1.42
CA LEU A 192 -7.03 24.40 1.86
C LEU A 192 -6.01 24.32 0.70
N ASN A 193 -5.27 25.40 0.49
CA ASN A 193 -4.34 25.57 -0.61
C ASN A 193 -3.00 26.18 -0.11
N LYS A 194 -2.08 26.46 -1.04
CA LYS A 194 -0.75 27.00 -0.69
C LYS A 194 -0.79 28.40 -0.07
N HIS A 195 -1.80 29.20 -0.41
CA HIS A 195 -1.97 30.56 0.13
C HIS A 195 -2.34 30.53 1.62
N CYS A 196 -2.85 29.42 2.14
CA CYS A 196 -3.29 29.32 3.52
C CYS A 196 -2.19 29.64 4.56
N SER A 197 -0.89 29.51 4.25
CA SER A 197 0.19 29.86 5.19
C SER A 197 0.40 31.36 5.38
N GLU A 198 -0.12 32.18 4.48
CA GLU A 198 0.02 33.65 4.42
C GLU A 198 -1.36 34.32 4.41
N CYS A 199 -2.32 33.73 5.13
CA CYS A 199 -3.72 34.15 5.11
C CYS A 199 -4.27 34.32 6.53
N ASP A 200 -4.87 35.48 6.80
CA ASP A 200 -5.47 35.77 8.11
C ASP A 200 -6.68 34.85 8.42
N PHE A 201 -7.39 34.39 7.38
CA PHE A 201 -8.52 33.46 7.53
C PHE A 201 -8.10 32.00 7.72
N GLN A 202 -6.80 31.70 7.85
CA GLN A 202 -6.28 30.34 7.95
C GLN A 202 -6.90 29.56 9.11
N ALA A 203 -6.99 30.17 10.30
CA ALA A 203 -7.49 29.51 11.51
C ALA A 203 -8.94 29.02 11.32
N ARG A 204 -9.82 29.92 10.88
CA ARG A 204 -11.22 29.61 10.58
C ARG A 204 -11.38 28.59 9.46
N CYS A 205 -10.66 28.75 8.36
CA CYS A 205 -10.69 27.78 7.25
C CYS A 205 -10.23 26.40 7.73
N ARG A 206 -9.21 26.36 8.59
CA ARG A 206 -8.69 25.11 9.15
C ARG A 206 -9.69 24.47 10.11
N GLU A 207 -10.32 25.23 10.99
CA GLU A 207 -11.35 24.75 11.90
C GLU A 207 -12.56 24.17 11.14
N ARG A 208 -13.04 24.88 10.12
CA ARG A 208 -14.13 24.39 9.27
C ARG A 208 -13.74 23.13 8.50
N ALA A 209 -12.49 23.03 8.02
CA ALA A 209 -12.00 21.82 7.37
C ALA A 209 -11.91 20.64 8.35
N ILE A 210 -11.56 20.89 9.61
CA ILE A 210 -11.51 19.88 10.67
C ILE A 210 -12.93 19.41 11.01
N SER A 211 -13.88 20.33 11.17
CA SER A 211 -15.27 19.99 11.49
C SER A 211 -15.97 19.23 10.37
N SER A 212 -15.63 19.50 9.11
CA SER A 212 -16.13 18.75 7.95
C SER A 212 -15.32 17.49 7.61
N ASP A 213 -14.28 17.14 8.39
CA ASP A 213 -13.38 16.00 8.15
C ASP A 213 -12.77 15.99 6.73
N ASP A 214 -12.41 17.17 6.20
CA ASP A 214 -12.08 17.37 4.79
C ASP A 214 -10.70 16.82 4.39
N LEU A 215 -10.61 16.23 3.19
CA LEU A 215 -9.38 15.63 2.68
C LEU A 215 -8.23 16.63 2.44
N SER A 216 -8.53 17.93 2.33
CA SER A 216 -7.51 19.00 2.15
C SER A 216 -6.57 19.16 3.34
N LEU A 217 -6.95 18.69 4.53
CA LEU A 217 -6.08 18.70 5.71
C LEU A 217 -4.88 17.77 5.54
N VAL A 218 -5.04 16.64 4.84
CA VAL A 218 -3.96 15.66 4.66
C VAL A 218 -3.02 16.16 3.55
N SER A 219 -2.03 16.96 3.94
CA SER A 219 -1.06 17.64 3.06
C SER A 219 -0.44 16.78 1.93
N PRO A 220 -0.19 15.47 2.11
CA PRO A 220 0.29 14.61 1.02
C PRO A 220 -0.70 14.39 -0.15
N LEU A 221 -1.98 14.78 -0.03
CA LEU A 221 -2.98 14.60 -1.08
C LEU A 221 -3.04 15.81 -2.02
N SER A 222 -2.57 15.63 -3.26
CA SER A 222 -2.74 16.64 -4.30
C SER A 222 -4.22 16.87 -4.65
N GLU A 223 -4.55 18.01 -5.25
CA GLU A 223 -5.91 18.29 -5.76
C GLU A 223 -6.39 17.20 -6.73
N LYS A 224 -5.50 16.71 -7.59
CA LYS A 224 -5.79 15.60 -8.51
C LYS A 224 -6.11 14.30 -7.77
N GLU A 225 -5.40 14.00 -6.69
CA GLU A 225 -5.66 12.80 -5.86
C GLU A 225 -6.95 12.92 -5.05
N ARG A 226 -7.24 14.11 -4.50
CA ARG A 226 -8.51 14.40 -3.83
C ARG A 226 -9.68 14.25 -4.80
N ARG A 227 -9.58 14.81 -6.00
CA ARG A 227 -10.61 14.62 -7.04
C ARG A 227 -10.82 13.14 -7.38
N LYS A 228 -9.74 12.37 -7.54
CA LYS A 228 -9.80 10.91 -7.75
C LYS A 228 -10.41 10.14 -6.58
N LEU A 229 -10.29 10.63 -5.34
CA LEU A 229 -10.92 10.03 -4.17
C LEU A 229 -12.41 10.39 -4.11
N ASN A 230 -12.75 11.65 -4.39
CA ASN A 230 -14.13 12.13 -4.48
C ASN A 230 -14.91 11.41 -5.60
N GLU A 231 -14.30 11.19 -6.76
CA GLU A 231 -14.84 10.37 -7.86
C GLU A 231 -15.13 8.92 -7.44
N LYS A 232 -14.47 8.43 -6.38
CA LYS A 232 -14.66 7.09 -5.78
C LYS A 232 -15.58 7.12 -4.54
N GLY A 233 -16.24 8.25 -4.26
CA GLY A 233 -17.12 8.41 -3.11
C GLY A 233 -16.42 8.56 -1.77
N VAL A 234 -15.11 8.85 -1.75
CA VAL A 234 -14.33 9.12 -0.53
C VAL A 234 -14.15 10.62 -0.41
N PHE A 235 -14.87 11.24 0.52
CA PHE A 235 -14.91 12.69 0.74
C PHE A 235 -14.27 13.11 2.07
N THR A 236 -14.09 12.18 3.02
CA THR A 236 -13.57 12.50 4.35
C THR A 236 -12.32 11.70 4.75
N ILE A 237 -11.53 12.21 5.70
CA ILE A 237 -10.34 11.51 6.22
C ILE A 237 -10.77 10.20 6.91
N THR A 238 -11.89 10.20 7.62
CA THR A 238 -12.45 9.00 8.23
C THR A 238 -12.76 7.94 7.17
N GLN A 239 -13.38 8.31 6.05
CA GLN A 239 -13.65 7.40 4.93
C GLN A 239 -12.34 6.87 4.32
N LEU A 240 -11.34 7.75 4.14
CA LEU A 240 -10.03 7.37 3.62
C LEU A 240 -9.31 6.36 4.53
N SER A 241 -9.47 6.48 5.86
CA SER A 241 -8.86 5.57 6.84
C SER A 241 -9.34 4.13 6.70
N TYR A 242 -10.62 3.91 6.38
CA TYR A 242 -11.19 2.57 6.16
C TYR A 242 -10.61 1.89 4.92
N GLY A 243 -10.05 2.67 3.99
CA GLY A 243 -9.38 2.16 2.81
C GLY A 243 -8.00 1.54 3.08
N TYR A 244 -7.42 1.72 4.28
CA TYR A 244 -6.12 1.16 4.63
C TYR A 244 -6.23 -0.36 4.86
N ARG A 245 -5.37 -1.13 4.18
CA ARG A 245 -5.26 -2.58 4.37
C ARG A 245 -3.79 -2.91 4.65
N PRO A 246 -3.44 -3.42 5.86
CA PRO A 246 -2.07 -3.78 6.14
C PRO A 246 -1.61 -4.85 5.15
N ARG A 247 -0.49 -4.61 4.47
CA ARG A 247 0.10 -5.60 3.57
C ARG A 247 1.07 -6.45 4.36
N ARG A 248 0.92 -7.78 4.31
CA ARG A 248 1.89 -8.72 4.90
C ARG A 248 3.21 -8.61 4.14
N ARG A 249 4.12 -7.76 4.59
CA ARG A 249 5.49 -7.73 4.05
C ARG A 249 6.13 -9.08 4.33
N ARG A 250 6.71 -9.72 3.31
CA ARG A 250 7.63 -10.85 3.52
C ARG A 250 8.67 -10.37 4.54
N ARG A 251 8.93 -11.16 5.59
CA ARG A 251 10.17 -11.04 6.37
C ARG A 251 11.33 -11.27 5.40
N ALA A 252 11.72 -10.24 4.65
CA ALA A 252 12.99 -10.21 3.97
C ALA A 252 14.07 -10.25 5.05
N LYS A 253 15.08 -11.09 4.85
CA LYS A 253 16.21 -11.29 5.75
C LYS A 253 16.70 -9.94 6.27
N LEU A 254 16.74 -9.82 7.60
CA LEU A 254 17.24 -8.70 8.37
C LEU A 254 18.78 -8.58 8.29
N THR A 255 19.38 -8.80 7.11
CA THR A 255 20.84 -8.91 6.94
C THR A 255 21.39 -8.09 5.78
N ASN A 256 20.60 -7.23 5.14
CA ASN A 256 21.14 -6.28 4.16
C ASN A 256 20.69 -4.87 4.49
N VAL A 257 21.46 -4.20 5.34
CA VAL A 257 21.27 -2.81 5.78
C VAL A 257 21.47 -1.80 4.63
N ASN A 258 22.01 -2.22 3.48
CA ASN A 258 22.37 -1.33 2.36
C ASN A 258 21.49 -1.42 1.10
N SER A 259 20.31 -2.05 1.13
CA SER A 259 19.42 -2.01 -0.04
C SER A 259 18.46 -0.82 -0.01
N ASN A 260 18.98 0.37 -0.32
CA ASN A 260 18.22 1.60 -0.65
C ASN A 260 17.42 1.48 -1.97
N LYS A 261 17.12 0.26 -2.45
CA LYS A 261 16.66 0.00 -3.83
C LYS A 261 15.14 0.04 -4.04
N HIS A 262 14.32 0.20 -3.00
CA HIS A 262 12.89 0.45 -3.16
C HIS A 262 12.41 1.55 -2.22
N PRO A 263 12.06 2.75 -2.71
CA PRO A 263 11.54 3.82 -1.86
C PRO A 263 10.22 3.35 -1.24
N VAL A 264 10.14 3.37 0.09
CA VAL A 264 8.89 3.12 0.80
C VAL A 264 7.96 4.27 0.44
N ARG A 265 6.90 3.99 -0.33
CA ARG A 265 5.94 5.01 -0.75
C ARG A 265 5.06 5.40 0.43
N HIS A 266 4.90 6.71 0.66
CA HIS A 266 3.98 7.24 1.66
C HIS A 266 2.53 6.81 1.34
N ASP A 267 1.85 6.19 2.31
CA ASP A 267 0.44 5.80 2.21
C ASP A 267 -0.49 6.82 2.91
N PRO A 268 -1.27 7.62 2.16
CA PRO A 268 -2.23 8.58 2.72
C PRO A 268 -3.32 7.92 3.57
N LYS A 269 -3.66 6.65 3.31
CA LYS A 269 -4.68 5.92 4.07
C LYS A 269 -4.19 5.54 5.46
N LEU A 270 -2.89 5.22 5.59
CA LEU A 270 -2.27 4.98 6.89
C LEU A 270 -2.18 6.27 7.71
N LYS A 271 -1.88 7.40 7.07
CA LYS A 271 -1.94 8.73 7.71
C LYS A 271 -3.35 9.04 8.23
N ALA A 272 -4.37 8.80 7.40
CA ALA A 272 -5.77 8.93 7.82
C ALA A 272 -6.13 8.00 8.99
N LEU A 273 -5.61 6.77 9.00
CA LEU A 273 -5.79 5.84 10.12
C LEU A 273 -5.12 6.31 11.41
N ALA A 274 -3.91 6.88 11.32
CA ALA A 274 -3.21 7.45 12.46
C ALA A 274 -4.00 8.61 13.08
N ILE A 275 -4.49 9.54 12.25
CA ILE A 275 -5.34 10.66 12.69
C ILE A 275 -6.59 10.13 13.38
N LYS A 276 -7.35 9.25 12.73
CA LYS A 276 -8.59 8.69 13.27
C LYS A 276 -8.41 7.99 14.62
N LYS A 277 -7.32 7.24 14.78
CA LYS A 277 -7.03 6.50 16.02
C LYS A 277 -6.30 7.32 17.08
N ALA A 278 -5.89 8.54 16.77
CA ALA A 278 -5.01 9.36 17.61
C ALA A 278 -3.75 8.60 18.09
N GLN A 279 -3.15 7.79 17.20
CA GLN A 279 -2.06 6.87 17.52
C GLN A 279 -0.92 6.97 16.51
N ILE A 280 0.32 6.88 16.99
CA ILE A 280 1.51 6.87 16.13
C ILE A 280 1.62 5.51 15.46
N HIS A 281 1.66 5.45 14.13
CA HIS A 281 1.83 4.20 13.40
C HIS A 281 3.25 4.09 12.82
N VAL A 282 3.96 3.01 13.15
CA VAL A 282 5.36 2.80 12.76
C VAL A 282 5.48 1.66 11.75
N VAL A 283 6.12 1.91 10.61
CA VAL A 283 6.30 0.99 9.49
C VAL A 283 7.77 0.54 9.40
N GLY A 284 8.07 -0.58 10.05
CA GLY A 284 9.45 -1.07 10.21
C GLY A 284 10.24 -0.26 11.24
N THR A 285 11.48 -0.65 11.53
CA THR A 285 12.37 0.04 12.48
C THR A 285 13.37 0.93 11.73
N PRO A 286 13.21 2.27 11.75
CA PRO A 286 14.28 3.15 11.28
C PRO A 286 15.49 3.00 12.21
N VAL A 287 16.69 3.00 11.63
CA VAL A 287 17.94 3.04 12.40
C VAL A 287 18.39 4.49 12.43
N ILE A 288 18.50 5.05 13.64
CA ILE A 288 19.07 6.38 13.87
C ILE A 288 20.56 6.17 14.15
N PRO A 289 21.47 6.83 13.42
CA PRO A 289 22.91 6.73 13.69
C PRO A 289 23.22 7.14 15.14
N THR A 290 23.86 6.26 15.91
CA THR A 290 24.31 6.53 17.28
C THR A 290 25.78 6.99 17.30
N GLY A 291 26.17 7.82 18.27
CA GLY A 291 27.54 8.38 18.41
C GLY A 291 27.66 9.87 18.05
N GLY A 292 28.68 10.54 18.60
CA GLY A 292 28.89 11.99 18.47
C GLY A 292 27.92 12.85 19.30
N THR A 293 28.17 14.16 19.34
CA THR A 293 27.31 15.14 20.02
C THR A 293 26.23 15.64 19.06
N PRO A 294 24.93 15.36 19.29
CA PRO A 294 23.86 15.90 18.44
C PRO A 294 23.80 17.42 18.58
N VAL A 295 23.85 18.11 17.45
CA VAL A 295 23.72 19.57 17.34
C VAL A 295 22.50 19.85 16.48
N TYR A 296 21.43 20.35 17.11
CA TYR A 296 20.21 20.72 16.42
C TYR A 296 20.40 22.08 15.76
N ILE A 297 20.20 22.13 14.44
CA ILE A 297 20.39 23.32 13.64
C ILE A 297 19.11 23.69 12.91
N ASP A 298 18.78 24.97 12.98
CA ASP A 298 17.71 25.59 12.21
C ASP A 298 18.24 26.88 11.56
N VAL A 299 17.76 27.20 10.36
CA VAL A 299 18.31 28.28 9.55
C VAL A 299 17.18 29.04 8.87
N GLU A 300 17.25 30.37 8.97
CA GLU A 300 16.33 31.26 8.29
C GLU A 300 17.01 32.00 7.14
N GLY A 301 16.25 32.16 6.05
CA GLY A 301 16.73 32.83 4.85
C GLY A 301 15.60 33.43 4.03
N ILE A 302 15.98 34.19 3.01
CA ILE A 302 15.09 34.86 2.07
C ILE A 302 15.23 34.16 0.72
N PRO A 303 14.35 33.18 0.38
CA PRO A 303 14.51 32.35 -0.82
C PRO A 303 14.56 33.15 -2.13
N ASP A 304 13.89 34.30 -2.14
CA ASP A 304 13.79 35.19 -3.28
C ASP A 304 15.13 35.86 -3.63
N ARG A 305 15.88 36.26 -2.59
CA ARG A 305 17.22 36.86 -2.68
C ARG A 305 18.35 35.84 -2.61
N ASP A 306 18.04 34.59 -2.28
CA ASP A 306 19.01 33.50 -2.19
C ASP A 306 20.09 33.73 -1.10
N THR A 307 19.68 34.37 0.00
CA THR A 307 20.49 34.75 1.16
C THR A 307 19.94 34.17 2.46
N TYR A 308 20.81 33.97 3.44
CA TYR A 308 20.50 33.49 4.79
C TYR A 308 20.87 34.56 5.82
N TYR A 309 20.03 34.73 6.84
CA TYR A 309 20.19 35.82 7.81
C TYR A 309 20.26 35.38 9.26
N LEU A 310 19.94 34.13 9.57
CA LEU A 310 19.99 33.62 10.94
C LEU A 310 20.29 32.13 10.96
N ILE A 311 21.24 31.73 11.81
CA ILE A 311 21.55 30.33 12.12
C ILE A 311 21.39 30.13 13.63
N GLY A 312 20.61 29.12 14.01
CA GLY A 312 20.45 28.68 15.39
C GLY A 312 21.14 27.35 15.61
N LEU A 313 21.82 27.21 16.73
CA LEU A 313 22.42 25.96 17.19
C LEU A 313 21.98 25.65 18.61
N ARG A 314 21.63 24.39 18.85
CA ARG A 314 21.38 23.86 20.19
C ARG A 314 22.10 22.52 20.36
N TYR A 315 22.85 22.37 21.44
CA TYR A 315 23.59 21.13 21.72
C TYR A 315 23.81 20.97 23.22
N LYS A 316 24.20 19.76 23.64
CA LYS A 316 24.45 19.44 25.04
C LYS A 316 25.96 19.39 25.31
N GLN A 317 26.42 20.14 26.30
CA GLN A 317 27.81 20.19 26.75
C GLN A 317 27.82 20.06 28.28
N ASP A 318 28.62 19.14 28.83
CA ASP A 318 28.72 18.90 30.28
C ASP A 318 27.35 18.71 30.99
N ASN A 319 26.42 18.06 30.28
CA ASN A 319 25.04 17.81 30.70
C ASN A 319 24.12 19.04 30.76
N GLU A 320 24.60 20.22 30.36
CA GLU A 320 23.82 21.46 30.20
C GLU A 320 23.51 21.74 28.72
N TYR A 321 22.43 22.48 28.49
CA TYR A 321 22.03 22.89 27.15
C TYR A 321 22.65 24.23 26.78
N MET A 322 23.39 24.23 25.67
CA MET A 322 23.96 25.43 25.07
C MET A 322 23.14 25.83 23.84
N GLU A 323 22.81 27.11 23.76
CA GLU A 323 22.14 27.72 22.62
C GLU A 323 23.00 28.86 22.07
N ARG A 324 23.15 28.90 20.75
CA ARG A 324 23.86 29.98 20.05
C ARG A 324 23.06 30.42 18.85
N SER A 325 23.01 31.73 18.61
CA SER A 325 22.40 32.33 17.43
C SER A 325 23.42 33.22 16.72
N PHE A 326 23.44 33.16 15.39
CA PHE A 326 24.31 33.94 14.53
C PHE A 326 23.44 34.73 13.57
N TRP A 327 23.62 36.04 13.48
CA TRP A 327 22.72 36.94 12.78
C TRP A 327 23.45 37.77 11.72
N ALA A 328 22.87 37.87 10.52
CA ALA A 328 23.32 38.80 9.47
C ALA A 328 22.30 39.92 9.26
N ASN A 329 22.80 41.17 9.29
CA ASN A 329 21.98 42.33 8.99
C ASN A 329 21.64 42.42 7.50
N ASP A 330 22.59 42.04 6.64
CA ASP A 330 22.49 42.13 5.19
C ASP A 330 23.21 40.95 4.51
N CYS A 331 23.23 40.95 3.17
CA CYS A 331 23.94 39.93 2.40
C CYS A 331 25.47 39.94 2.61
N LYS A 332 26.06 41.04 3.09
CA LYS A 332 27.50 41.14 3.37
C LYS A 332 27.86 40.45 4.69
N GLY A 333 26.97 40.52 5.68
CA GLY A 333 27.10 39.84 6.96
C GLY A 333 26.92 38.32 6.91
N GLU A 334 26.41 37.77 5.81
CA GLU A 334 26.19 36.32 5.65
C GLU A 334 27.49 35.50 5.80
N GLN A 335 28.61 36.01 5.26
CA GLN A 335 29.91 35.35 5.36
C GLN A 335 30.41 35.31 6.81
N GLU A 336 30.25 36.40 7.55
CA GLU A 336 30.68 36.51 8.94
C GLU A 336 29.86 35.59 9.84
N MET A 337 28.52 35.62 9.67
CA MET A 337 27.59 34.72 10.35
C MET A 337 27.99 33.24 10.15
N TRP A 338 28.35 32.86 8.93
CA TRP A 338 28.82 31.50 8.62
C TRP A 338 30.16 31.18 9.28
N ARG A 339 31.11 32.13 9.27
CA ARG A 339 32.42 31.98 9.92
C ARG A 339 32.27 31.73 11.41
N GLU A 340 31.47 32.52 12.10
CA GLU A 340 31.22 32.37 13.54
C GLU A 340 30.53 31.03 13.87
N CYS A 341 29.57 30.61 13.04
CA CYS A 341 28.92 29.31 13.17
C CYS A 341 29.93 28.17 13.04
N LEU A 342 30.85 28.23 12.07
CA LEU A 342 31.89 27.21 11.89
C LEU A 342 32.83 27.15 13.10
N LEU A 343 33.23 28.30 13.65
CA LEU A 343 34.06 28.36 14.86
C LEU A 343 33.35 27.71 16.05
N ALA A 344 32.06 27.98 16.23
CA ALA A 344 31.26 27.35 17.28
C ALA A 344 31.17 25.82 17.09
N LEU A 345 30.92 25.33 15.87
CA LEU A 345 30.86 23.89 15.59
C LEU A 345 32.20 23.20 15.82
N ARG A 346 33.33 23.84 15.50
CA ARG A 346 34.68 23.30 15.76
C ARG A 346 35.00 23.16 17.24
N SER A 347 34.35 23.93 18.12
CA SER A 347 34.52 23.83 19.57
C SER A 347 33.80 22.62 20.19
N ILE A 348 32.92 21.95 19.43
CA ILE A 348 32.13 20.82 19.89
C ILE A 348 32.86 19.52 19.56
N LYS A 349 32.88 18.57 20.51
CA LYS A 349 33.48 17.24 20.30
C LYS A 349 32.57 16.40 19.38
N GLU A 350 33.09 15.99 18.23
CA GLU A 350 32.40 15.13 17.24
C GLU A 350 30.95 15.56 16.93
N PRO A 351 30.74 16.79 16.40
CA PRO A 351 29.39 17.32 16.19
C PRO A 351 28.66 16.56 15.09
N ARG A 352 27.40 16.19 15.35
CA ARG A 352 26.47 15.64 14.37
C ARG A 352 25.28 16.56 14.19
N LEU A 353 25.19 17.17 13.01
CA LEU A 353 24.10 18.10 12.74
C LEU A 353 22.79 17.36 12.53
N VAL A 354 21.79 17.72 13.33
CA VAL A 354 20.42 17.23 13.24
C VAL A 354 19.56 18.38 12.75
N HIS A 355 18.84 18.18 11.65
CA HIS A 355 17.99 19.20 11.05
C HIS A 355 16.67 18.59 10.62
N TYR A 356 15.62 19.41 10.54
CA TYR A 356 14.29 18.89 10.28
C TYR A 356 14.08 18.52 8.81
N GLY A 357 14.40 19.41 7.87
CA GLY A 357 13.98 19.31 6.48
C GLY A 357 15.12 19.20 5.48
N SER A 358 14.79 19.21 4.18
CA SER A 358 15.81 19.33 3.13
C SER A 358 16.33 20.75 2.94
N TYR A 359 15.73 21.74 3.59
CA TYR A 359 16.09 23.15 3.43
C TYR A 359 17.45 23.43 4.07
N GLU A 360 17.67 22.97 5.30
CA GLU A 360 18.93 23.12 6.03
C GLU A 360 20.06 22.33 5.33
N ALA A 361 19.75 21.15 4.79
CA ALA A 361 20.71 20.39 3.98
C ALA A 361 21.13 21.16 2.70
N LYS A 362 20.21 21.88 2.06
CA LYS A 362 20.55 22.74 0.91
C LYS A 362 21.38 23.93 1.36
N PHE A 363 21.03 24.55 2.47
CA PHE A 363 21.81 25.63 3.09
C PHE A 363 23.25 25.18 3.34
N LEU A 364 23.48 24.08 4.05
CA LEU A 364 24.82 23.59 4.38
C LEU A 364 25.68 23.36 3.12
N ASN A 365 25.13 22.66 2.12
CA ASN A 365 25.82 22.43 0.85
C ASN A 365 26.15 23.73 0.13
N LYS A 366 25.21 24.69 0.16
CA LYS A 366 25.36 25.97 -0.51
C LYS A 366 26.38 26.86 0.17
N MET A 367 26.39 26.93 1.50
CA MET A 367 27.35 27.71 2.27
C MET A 367 28.77 27.17 2.12
N GLN A 368 28.93 25.83 2.13
CA GLN A 368 30.22 25.20 1.83
C GLN A 368 30.72 25.57 0.43
N GLN A 369 29.83 25.56 -0.58
CA GLN A 369 30.20 25.91 -1.95
C GLN A 369 30.49 27.41 -2.12
N ARG A 370 29.71 28.28 -1.47
CA ARG A 370 29.81 29.75 -1.54
C ARG A 370 31.04 30.27 -0.79
N TYR A 371 31.41 29.64 0.33
CA TYR A 371 32.51 30.03 1.20
C TYR A 371 33.49 28.88 1.46
N ARG A 372 34.01 28.27 0.39
CA ARG A 372 34.94 27.12 0.47
C ARG A 372 36.20 27.41 1.28
N GLU A 373 36.74 28.63 1.14
CA GLU A 373 37.97 29.06 1.81
C GLU A 373 37.85 29.04 3.34
N LEU A 374 36.66 29.34 3.87
CA LEU A 374 36.38 29.27 5.31
C LEU A 374 36.20 27.82 5.80
N SER A 375 35.82 26.93 4.88
CA SER A 375 35.50 25.53 5.17
C SER A 375 36.77 24.65 5.20
N HIS A 376 37.80 24.98 4.42
CA HIS A 376 39.05 24.20 4.26
C HIS A 376 40.30 24.98 4.75
N GLY A 377 40.30 25.41 6.01
CA GLY A 377 41.49 26.02 6.62
C GLY A 377 42.66 25.03 6.73
N VAL A 378 43.88 25.51 6.47
CA VAL A 378 45.11 24.70 6.28
C VAL A 378 45.57 23.89 7.52
N ASP A 379 45.11 24.22 8.72
CA ASP A 379 45.61 23.62 9.99
C ASP A 379 44.52 23.06 10.93
N GLN A 380 43.28 22.85 10.49
CA GLN A 380 42.21 22.36 11.38
C GLN A 380 41.37 21.24 10.75
N PRO A 381 40.92 20.23 11.53
CA PRO A 381 40.18 19.09 11.00
C PRO A 381 38.92 19.54 10.25
N ASP A 382 38.75 19.03 9.03
CA ASP A 382 37.56 19.24 8.20
C ASP A 382 36.31 18.93 9.04
N VAL A 383 35.45 19.93 9.27
CA VAL A 383 34.08 19.67 9.74
C VAL A 383 33.36 18.98 8.60
N THR A 384 33.57 17.68 8.46
CA THR A 384 33.02 16.92 7.35
C THR A 384 31.54 16.72 7.66
N PHE A 385 30.69 17.53 7.04
CA PHE A 385 29.22 17.45 7.15
C PHE A 385 28.63 16.16 6.54
N GLN A 386 29.43 15.11 6.37
CA GLN A 386 29.03 13.81 5.83
C GLN A 386 28.08 13.04 6.78
N SER A 387 27.88 13.51 8.01
CA SER A 387 27.09 12.87 9.06
C SER A 387 25.85 13.68 9.51
N THR A 388 25.19 14.42 8.61
CA THR A 388 23.93 15.11 8.94
C THR A 388 22.75 14.13 9.06
N ILE A 389 21.84 14.38 10.01
CA ILE A 389 20.61 13.62 10.22
C ILE A 389 19.40 14.47 9.83
N ASN A 390 18.66 14.04 8.81
CA ASN A 390 17.43 14.68 8.34
C ASN A 390 16.20 14.01 8.97
N LEU A 391 15.55 14.67 9.94
CA LEU A 391 14.42 14.11 10.68
C LEU A 391 13.19 13.84 9.81
N ALA A 392 12.80 14.75 8.92
CA ALA A 392 11.66 14.58 8.03
C ALA A 392 11.84 13.37 7.10
N SER A 393 13.08 13.10 6.66
CA SER A 393 13.38 11.92 5.84
C SER A 393 13.24 10.60 6.61
N LEU A 394 13.55 10.60 7.91
CA LEU A 394 13.38 9.45 8.80
C LEU A 394 11.89 9.20 9.10
N LEU A 395 11.09 10.26 9.21
CA LEU A 395 9.65 10.20 9.40
C LEU A 395 8.92 9.73 8.14
N TYR A 396 9.31 10.25 6.97
CA TYR A 396 8.57 10.08 5.74
C TYR A 396 8.38 8.60 5.36
N ALA A 397 7.13 8.20 5.22
CA ALA A 397 6.69 6.84 4.87
C ALA A 397 7.08 5.72 5.87
N ARG A 398 7.66 6.08 7.02
CA ARG A 398 8.06 5.16 8.09
C ARG A 398 7.31 5.41 9.38
N ILE A 399 7.10 6.65 9.78
CA ILE A 399 6.43 7.00 11.04
C ILE A 399 5.30 7.97 10.74
N TYR A 400 4.10 7.60 11.17
CA TYR A 400 2.86 8.32 10.93
C TYR A 400 2.34 8.86 12.25
N PHE A 401 2.69 10.11 12.55
CA PHE A 401 2.08 10.86 13.65
C PHE A 401 0.61 11.17 13.35
N PRO A 402 -0.28 11.21 14.38
CA PRO A 402 -1.70 11.54 14.23
C PRO A 402 -1.94 13.05 14.03
N THR A 403 -1.10 13.69 13.22
CA THR A 403 -1.18 15.09 12.79
C THR A 403 -1.64 15.17 11.35
N TYR A 404 -2.11 16.32 10.88
CA TYR A 404 -2.57 16.48 9.48
C TYR A 404 -1.39 16.60 8.48
N THR A 405 -0.30 17.23 8.92
CA THR A 405 0.95 17.40 8.16
C THR A 405 2.12 16.75 8.89
N ASN A 406 3.25 16.61 8.19
CA ASN A 406 4.53 16.23 8.80
C ASN A 406 5.44 17.47 8.90
N SER A 407 4.89 18.59 9.36
CA SER A 407 5.67 19.78 9.67
C SER A 407 6.22 19.69 11.09
N LEU A 408 7.38 20.33 11.33
CA LEU A 408 8.01 20.37 12.65
C LEU A 408 7.01 20.87 13.70
N LYS A 409 6.33 21.97 13.37
CA LYS A 409 5.38 22.65 14.25
C LYS A 409 4.18 21.78 14.66
N GLU A 410 3.62 21.00 13.75
CA GLU A 410 2.50 20.12 14.12
C GLU A 410 2.94 18.91 14.93
N ILE A 411 4.09 18.31 14.60
CA ILE A 411 4.59 17.14 15.34
C ILE A 411 5.06 17.57 16.74
N ALA A 412 5.77 18.68 16.87
CA ALA A 412 6.23 19.18 18.16
C ALA A 412 5.06 19.58 19.08
N ARG A 413 4.01 20.23 18.54
CA ARG A 413 2.77 20.48 19.30
C ARG A 413 2.09 19.21 19.78
N TYR A 414 2.05 18.18 18.93
CA TYR A 414 1.55 16.87 19.36
C TYR A 414 2.41 16.25 20.47
N LEU A 415 3.72 16.52 20.48
CA LEU A 415 4.65 16.10 21.53
C LEU A 415 4.65 17.04 22.77
N GLY A 416 3.81 18.08 22.78
CA GLY A 416 3.64 18.98 23.92
C GLY A 416 4.49 20.25 23.91
N PHE A 417 5.13 20.59 22.78
CA PHE A 417 5.89 21.83 22.61
C PHE A 417 5.06 22.90 21.90
N ASP A 418 5.05 24.13 22.41
CA ASP A 418 4.47 25.27 21.72
C ASP A 418 5.47 26.44 21.66
N TRP A 419 5.30 27.28 20.65
CA TRP A 419 6.14 28.45 20.42
C TRP A 419 5.62 29.62 21.26
N SER A 420 6.52 30.47 21.74
CA SER A 420 6.18 31.69 22.49
C SER A 420 5.26 32.62 21.70
N GLN A 421 5.43 32.68 20.37
CA GLN A 421 4.61 33.51 19.49
C GLN A 421 3.39 32.75 18.94
N PRO A 422 2.16 33.24 19.17
CA PRO A 422 0.95 32.60 18.68
C PRO A 422 0.92 32.47 17.15
N GLY A 423 0.74 31.22 16.69
CA GLY A 423 0.69 30.92 15.27
C GLY A 423 2.01 31.21 14.52
N ALA A 424 3.15 31.12 15.21
CA ALA A 424 4.46 31.23 14.59
C ALA A 424 4.61 30.28 13.39
N SER A 425 5.17 30.80 12.29
CA SER A 425 5.36 30.06 11.04
C SER A 425 6.50 30.68 10.23
N GLY A 426 7.12 29.90 9.35
CA GLY A 426 8.17 30.44 8.46
C GLY A 426 7.66 31.58 7.55
N ALA A 427 6.36 31.56 7.21
CA ALA A 427 5.73 32.68 6.52
C ALA A 427 5.77 33.96 7.37
N LYS A 428 5.33 33.90 8.64
CA LYS A 428 5.41 35.05 9.56
C LYS A 428 6.85 35.52 9.76
N ALA A 429 7.81 34.61 9.85
CA ALA A 429 9.22 34.95 10.00
C ALA A 429 9.74 35.82 8.83
N LEU A 430 9.34 35.53 7.59
CA LEU A 430 9.67 36.37 6.43
C LEU A 430 9.07 37.78 6.53
N TYR A 431 7.84 37.91 7.02
CA TYR A 431 7.21 39.22 7.26
C TYR A 431 7.91 39.99 8.38
N TRP A 432 8.23 39.35 9.51
CA TRP A 432 9.01 39.96 10.58
C TRP A 432 10.38 40.41 10.11
N ARG A 433 11.05 39.61 9.26
CA ARG A 433 12.33 39.98 8.66
C ARG A 433 12.18 41.19 7.74
N ALA A 434 11.15 41.22 6.89
CA ALA A 434 10.90 42.36 6.00
C ALA A 434 10.59 43.64 6.77
N GLU A 435 9.80 43.57 7.85
CA GLU A 435 9.57 44.73 8.74
C GLU A 435 10.85 45.17 9.46
N TRP A 436 11.65 44.23 9.94
CA TRP A 436 12.93 44.53 10.56
C TRP A 436 13.91 45.21 9.57
N GLU A 437 13.90 44.84 8.29
CA GLU A 437 14.71 45.52 7.27
C GLU A 437 14.26 46.95 6.98
N LEU A 438 12.98 47.27 7.22
CA LEU A 438 12.42 48.61 7.02
C LEU A 438 12.60 49.52 8.24
N PHE A 439 12.41 48.99 9.44
CA PHE A 439 12.32 49.79 10.67
C PHE A 439 13.47 49.53 11.67
N HIS A 440 14.25 48.46 11.49
CA HIS A 440 15.38 48.07 12.33
C HIS A 440 15.06 47.93 13.83
N GLU A 441 13.84 47.55 14.18
CA GLU A 441 13.42 47.37 15.57
C GLU A 441 14.14 46.20 16.26
N SER A 442 14.72 46.44 17.44
CA SER A 442 15.43 45.41 18.21
C SER A 442 14.51 44.28 18.70
N SER A 443 13.24 44.60 18.98
CA SER A 443 12.19 43.65 19.39
C SER A 443 11.95 42.56 18.33
N LEU A 444 11.84 42.93 17.05
CA LEU A 444 11.64 42.00 15.93
C LEU A 444 12.84 41.08 15.73
N LYS A 445 14.06 41.61 15.89
CA LYS A 445 15.28 40.80 15.84
C LYS A 445 15.30 39.75 16.95
N GLN A 446 15.02 40.16 18.19
CA GLN A 446 14.98 39.23 19.33
C GLN A 446 13.88 38.18 19.15
N MET A 447 12.72 38.56 18.61
CA MET A 447 11.62 37.65 18.30
C MET A 447 12.02 36.59 17.26
N LEU A 448 12.73 36.99 16.20
CA LEU A 448 13.24 36.06 15.19
C LEU A 448 14.29 35.10 15.75
N ILE A 449 15.18 35.59 16.62
CA ILE A 449 16.17 34.76 17.30
C ILE A 449 15.49 33.72 18.20
N GLU A 450 14.53 34.12 19.03
CA GLU A 450 13.80 33.21 19.90
C GLU A 450 13.04 32.16 19.08
N TYR A 451 12.34 32.58 18.03
CA TYR A 451 11.61 31.68 17.14
C TYR A 451 12.50 30.60 16.50
N ASN A 452 13.70 30.97 16.04
CA ASN A 452 14.66 30.04 15.45
C ASN A 452 15.27 29.08 16.51
N LEU A 453 15.55 29.57 17.72
CA LEU A 453 15.98 28.71 18.83
C LEU A 453 14.87 27.75 19.28
N GLU A 454 13.61 28.18 19.28
CA GLU A 454 12.46 27.31 19.52
C GLU A 454 12.32 26.22 18.44
N ASP A 455 12.60 26.52 17.17
CA ASP A 455 12.64 25.49 16.11
C ASP A 455 13.80 24.49 16.37
N CYS A 456 14.95 24.92 16.89
CA CYS A 456 16.01 24.00 17.36
C CYS A 456 15.56 23.11 18.54
N ARG A 457 14.89 23.68 19.54
CA ARG A 457 14.33 22.93 20.70
C ARG A 457 13.26 21.94 20.25
N ALA A 458 12.41 22.32 19.30
CA ALA A 458 11.41 21.43 18.72
C ALA A 458 12.06 20.29 17.92
N ALA A 459 13.12 20.56 17.16
CA ALA A 459 13.86 19.54 16.44
C ALA A 459 14.51 18.51 17.39
N GLU A 460 15.04 18.97 18.53
CA GLU A 460 15.49 18.10 19.62
C GLU A 460 14.37 17.18 20.12
N LEU A 461 13.23 17.74 20.49
CA LEU A 461 12.11 16.96 21.02
C LEU A 461 11.65 15.87 20.04
N VAL A 462 11.59 16.20 18.74
CA VAL A 462 11.26 15.22 17.70
C VAL A 462 12.32 14.15 17.58
N TYR A 463 13.62 14.51 17.65
CA TYR A 463 14.72 13.56 17.60
C TYR A 463 14.68 12.58 18.80
N GLU A 464 14.44 13.06 20.01
CA GLU A 464 14.30 12.22 21.20
C GLU A 464 13.10 11.28 21.10
N ALA A 465 11.95 11.78 20.65
CA ALA A 465 10.76 10.95 20.40
C ALA A 465 11.04 9.84 19.37
N LEU A 466 11.80 10.15 18.32
CA LEU A 466 12.24 9.18 17.33
C LEU A 466 13.17 8.12 17.91
N GLN A 467 14.12 8.50 18.77
CA GLN A 467 14.99 7.55 19.46
C GLN A 467 14.18 6.60 20.35
N GLN A 468 13.21 7.10 21.12
CA GLN A 468 12.34 6.27 21.94
C GLN A 468 11.54 5.26 21.10
N LEU A 469 10.95 5.69 19.98
CA LEU A 469 10.21 4.82 19.05
C LEU A 469 11.09 3.73 18.42
N CYS A 470 12.39 4.00 18.22
CA CYS A 470 13.32 3.06 17.62
C CYS A 470 13.92 2.03 18.60
N THR A 471 14.03 2.37 19.90
CA THR A 471 14.87 1.61 20.84
C THR A 471 14.13 0.56 21.68
N ARG A 472 12.78 0.61 21.80
CA ARG A 472 11.93 -0.34 22.55
C ARG A 472 12.64 -1.02 23.75
N ARG A 473 13.06 -0.23 24.74
CA ARG A 473 13.45 -0.73 26.07
C ARG A 473 12.41 -0.24 27.08
N GLU A 474 11.99 -1.14 27.96
CA GLU A 474 11.00 -0.94 29.03
C GLU A 474 11.52 -0.07 30.20
N GLU A 475 12.41 0.88 29.95
CA GLU A 475 12.94 1.74 31.02
C GLU A 475 12.36 3.16 30.92
N THR A 476 11.67 3.49 32.01
CA THR A 476 11.12 4.78 32.44
C THR A 476 11.79 6.03 31.86
N THR A 477 11.12 6.68 30.91
CA THR A 477 11.25 8.12 30.61
C THR A 477 9.86 8.73 30.32
N SER A 478 9.75 10.04 30.51
CA SER A 478 8.57 10.88 30.78
C SER A 478 7.43 10.89 29.74
N PHE A 479 7.59 10.27 28.58
CA PHE A 479 6.60 10.32 27.49
C PHE A 479 6.11 8.91 27.13
N ASN A 480 4.91 8.57 27.57
CA ASN A 480 4.26 7.30 27.21
C ASN A 480 3.68 7.41 25.78
N LEU A 481 4.54 7.35 24.76
CA LEU A 481 4.16 7.50 23.35
C LEU A 481 3.29 6.31 22.89
N ASN A 482 2.01 6.56 22.65
CA ASN A 482 1.04 5.56 22.18
C ASN A 482 1.30 5.19 20.70
N SER A 483 2.19 4.21 20.49
CA SER A 483 2.64 3.77 19.16
C SER A 483 2.29 2.32 18.83
N VAL A 484 1.95 2.08 17.56
CA VAL A 484 1.57 0.76 17.04
C VAL A 484 2.48 0.38 15.87
N ASP A 485 3.07 -0.81 15.93
CA ASP A 485 3.82 -1.37 14.80
C ASP A 485 2.86 -1.88 13.73
N VAL A 486 2.94 -1.32 12.53
CA VAL A 486 2.11 -1.70 11.39
C VAL A 486 2.38 -3.15 10.96
N GLY A 487 3.57 -3.69 11.23
CA GLY A 487 3.88 -5.11 11.05
C GLY A 487 3.16 -6.04 12.03
N SER A 488 2.75 -5.54 13.20
CA SER A 488 1.95 -6.26 14.18
C SER A 488 0.44 -6.05 14.01
N LEU A 489 0.01 -5.11 13.15
CA LEU A 489 -1.40 -5.00 12.76
C LEU A 489 -1.77 -6.28 12.00
N GLU A 490 -2.55 -7.13 12.65
CA GLU A 490 -3.02 -8.38 12.06
C GLU A 490 -3.79 -8.07 10.76
N VAL A 491 -3.26 -8.58 9.65
CA VAL A 491 -4.07 -8.74 8.44
C VAL A 491 -5.07 -9.82 8.78
N GLY A 492 -6.29 -9.42 9.16
CA GLY A 492 -7.40 -10.34 9.34
C GLY A 492 -7.47 -11.24 8.11
N PHE A 493 -7.12 -12.51 8.30
CA PHE A 493 -7.20 -13.52 7.26
C PHE A 493 -8.69 -13.72 7.00
N GLN A 494 -9.24 -13.04 5.99
CA GLN A 494 -10.58 -13.30 5.51
C GLN A 494 -10.57 -14.68 4.82
N ARG A 495 -10.68 -15.76 5.62
CA ARG A 495 -11.23 -17.09 5.28
C ARG A 495 -11.14 -18.05 6.48
N THR A 496 -12.06 -17.84 7.42
CA THR A 496 -12.80 -18.83 8.22
C THR A 496 -13.83 -18.02 9.00
N PHE A 497 -15.08 -18.49 9.09
CA PHE A 497 -16.19 -17.86 9.82
C PHE A 497 -15.73 -16.92 10.94
N GLY A 498 -16.06 -15.62 10.83
CA GLY A 498 -15.61 -14.59 11.76
C GLY A 498 -16.17 -14.77 13.18
N LYS A 499 -15.57 -14.07 14.16
CA LYS A 499 -16.07 -13.99 15.54
C LYS A 499 -17.51 -13.46 15.58
N PHE A 500 -18.37 -14.12 16.33
CA PHE A 500 -19.70 -13.61 16.70
C PHE A 500 -19.54 -12.34 17.54
N ALA A 501 -20.07 -11.22 17.06
CA ALA A 501 -20.18 -9.97 17.81
C ALA A 501 -21.62 -9.87 18.34
N SER A 502 -21.79 -10.00 19.65
CA SER A 502 -23.08 -9.79 20.29
C SER A 502 -23.28 -8.31 20.60
N ALA A 503 -24.49 -7.80 20.37
CA ALA A 503 -24.91 -6.47 20.81
C ALA A 503 -25.26 -6.39 22.32
N LEU A 504 -25.36 -7.53 23.01
CA LEU A 504 -25.72 -7.64 24.42
C LEU A 504 -24.59 -8.25 25.26
N PRO A 505 -24.29 -7.70 26.47
CA PRO A 505 -23.26 -8.23 27.36
C PRO A 505 -23.47 -9.69 27.78
N ASP A 506 -24.73 -10.14 27.87
CA ASP A 506 -25.07 -11.49 28.34
C ASP A 506 -24.70 -12.59 27.33
N PHE A 507 -24.82 -12.34 26.03
CA PHE A 507 -24.42 -13.33 25.02
C PHE A 507 -22.90 -13.41 24.85
N GLU A 508 -22.16 -12.36 25.20
CA GLU A 508 -20.70 -12.41 25.25
C GLU A 508 -20.23 -13.30 26.43
N ARG A 509 -21.02 -13.33 27.51
CA ARG A 509 -20.81 -14.20 28.68
C ARG A 509 -21.16 -15.66 28.36
N ILE A 510 -22.23 -15.92 27.61
CA ILE A 510 -22.61 -17.27 27.13
C ILE A 510 -21.59 -17.82 26.12
N ASN A 511 -21.11 -16.99 25.18
CA ASN A 511 -20.12 -17.37 24.17
C ASN A 511 -18.74 -17.71 24.81
N LYS A 512 -18.35 -16.99 25.88
CA LYS A 512 -17.15 -17.32 26.67
C LYS A 512 -17.28 -18.66 27.43
N ALA A 513 -18.50 -19.06 27.82
CA ALA A 513 -18.77 -20.31 28.52
C ALA A 513 -18.89 -21.53 27.59
N ALA A 514 -19.04 -21.31 26.27
CA ALA A 514 -19.24 -22.36 25.27
C ALA A 514 -17.94 -22.97 24.70
N TYR A 515 -16.76 -22.51 25.12
CA TYR A 515 -15.47 -23.06 24.68
C TYR A 515 -15.13 -24.39 25.38
N TRP A 516 -14.59 -25.36 24.61
CA TRP A 516 -14.23 -26.71 25.07
C TRP A 516 -13.33 -26.74 26.32
N ASP A 517 -12.45 -25.74 26.47
CA ASP A 517 -11.50 -25.66 27.59
C ASP A 517 -12.15 -25.13 28.89
N TYR A 518 -13.26 -24.38 28.78
CA TYR A 518 -14.00 -23.85 29.92
C TYR A 518 -14.77 -24.96 30.66
N GLN A 519 -15.36 -25.90 29.92
CA GLN A 519 -16.09 -27.05 30.50
C GLN A 519 -15.18 -28.01 31.29
N ARG A 520 -13.92 -28.21 30.84
CA ARG A 520 -12.96 -29.06 31.58
C ARG A 520 -12.32 -28.37 32.78
N SER A 521 -12.05 -27.07 32.70
CA SER A 521 -11.31 -26.35 33.75
C SER A 521 -12.18 -25.96 34.95
N LYS A 522 -13.49 -25.73 34.77
CA LYS A 522 -14.34 -25.20 35.86
C LYS A 522 -15.49 -26.10 36.34
N VAL A 523 -15.93 -27.10 35.58
CA VAL A 523 -17.12 -27.91 35.96
C VAL A 523 -16.78 -29.31 36.51
N TYR A 524 -15.60 -29.88 36.21
CA TYR A 524 -15.27 -31.26 36.62
C TYR A 524 -14.06 -31.43 37.56
N VAL A 525 -13.47 -30.35 38.11
CA VAL A 525 -12.35 -30.45 39.07
C VAL A 525 -12.70 -29.79 40.42
N ARG A 526 -13.88 -30.12 40.94
CA ARG A 526 -14.18 -30.07 42.38
C ARG A 526 -14.36 -31.48 42.89
N SER A 527 -13.31 -32.28 42.76
CA SER A 527 -13.16 -33.55 43.45
C SER A 527 -11.67 -33.83 43.63
N GLY A 528 -11.15 -33.52 44.83
CA GLY A 528 -9.97 -34.18 45.37
C GLY A 528 -8.59 -33.58 45.07
N ASN A 529 -8.07 -32.83 46.05
CA ASN A 529 -6.67 -32.47 46.22
C ASN A 529 -5.73 -33.70 46.20
N SER A 530 -4.61 -33.61 45.47
CA SER A 530 -3.25 -33.74 46.04
C SER A 530 -2.17 -33.87 44.94
N ASN A 531 -1.03 -33.25 45.23
CA ASN A 531 0.32 -33.49 44.72
C ASN A 531 0.87 -32.72 43.50
N LYS A 532 1.80 -31.83 43.87
CA LYS A 532 2.89 -31.23 43.10
C LYS A 532 3.80 -32.28 42.45
N ARG A 533 4.33 -31.88 41.28
CA ARG A 533 5.62 -32.28 40.67
C ARG A 533 5.87 -33.78 40.52
N SER A 534 5.56 -34.28 39.33
CA SER A 534 6.37 -35.32 38.69
C SER A 534 6.62 -34.91 37.24
N GLY A 535 7.90 -34.87 36.86
CA GLY A 535 8.28 -34.86 35.45
C GLY A 535 7.60 -36.04 34.77
N THR A 536 7.26 -35.90 33.50
CA THR A 536 6.73 -37.01 32.72
C THR A 536 7.84 -38.04 32.51
N ASN A 537 8.10 -38.86 33.54
CA ASN A 537 8.23 -40.29 33.37
C ASN A 537 6.97 -40.72 32.63
N ARG A 538 7.03 -40.71 31.30
CA ARG A 538 6.28 -41.69 30.52
C ARG A 538 6.77 -43.01 31.10
N GLY A 539 5.97 -43.62 31.99
CA GLY A 539 6.28 -44.92 32.52
C GLY A 539 6.75 -45.76 31.35
N LYS A 540 7.96 -46.31 31.46
CA LYS A 540 8.40 -47.40 30.60
C LYS A 540 7.35 -48.48 30.82
N TRP A 541 6.29 -48.46 30.01
CA TRP A 541 5.50 -49.65 29.77
C TRP A 541 6.54 -50.65 29.31
N ARG A 542 6.77 -51.68 30.13
CA ARG A 542 7.56 -52.82 29.72
C ARG A 542 6.98 -53.22 28.38
N CYS A 543 7.77 -53.03 27.33
CA CYS A 543 7.48 -53.68 26.06
C CYS A 543 7.49 -55.15 26.45
N GLU A 544 6.31 -55.79 26.55
CA GLU A 544 6.28 -57.24 26.56
C GLU A 544 7.05 -57.65 25.31
N THR A 545 8.23 -58.20 25.55
CA THR A 545 9.24 -58.48 24.52
C THR A 545 8.75 -59.58 23.58
N THR A 546 7.63 -60.22 23.93
CA THR A 546 6.92 -61.24 23.17
C THR A 546 5.56 -60.70 22.74
N VAL A 547 5.45 -60.28 21.48
CA VAL A 547 4.15 -60.04 20.85
C VAL A 547 3.46 -61.41 20.73
N PRO A 548 2.28 -61.63 21.34
CA PRO A 548 1.58 -62.91 21.23
C PRO A 548 1.24 -63.19 19.77
N ILE A 549 1.47 -64.43 19.35
CA ILE A 549 1.31 -64.84 17.95
C ILE A 549 -0.05 -65.48 17.78
N ASP A 550 -0.82 -64.93 16.85
CA ASP A 550 -2.15 -65.43 16.53
C ASP A 550 -2.09 -66.66 15.60
N LYS A 551 -1.07 -66.72 14.73
CA LYS A 551 -0.92 -67.81 13.75
C LYS A 551 0.54 -68.09 13.43
N GLU A 552 0.94 -69.35 13.41
CA GLU A 552 2.23 -69.80 12.87
C GLU A 552 2.04 -70.48 11.50
N VAL A 553 2.87 -70.13 10.52
CA VAL A 553 2.84 -70.69 9.15
C VAL A 553 4.21 -71.24 8.82
N ARG A 554 4.29 -72.54 8.55
CA ARG A 554 5.53 -73.22 8.15
C ARG A 554 5.54 -73.45 6.65
N ILE A 555 6.59 -72.95 6.00
CA ILE A 555 6.79 -73.08 4.56
C ILE A 555 7.77 -74.23 4.35
N GLU A 556 7.24 -75.45 4.33
CA GLU A 556 8.05 -76.68 4.35
C GLU A 556 8.36 -77.23 2.95
N ASN A 557 7.57 -76.86 1.93
CA ASN A 557 7.56 -77.45 0.59
C ASN A 557 8.11 -76.57 -0.56
N ASP A 558 8.69 -75.39 -0.28
CA ASP A 558 9.20 -74.47 -1.31
C ASP A 558 10.65 -74.78 -1.76
N LYS A 559 11.03 -76.07 -1.89
CA LYS A 559 12.33 -76.38 -2.52
C LYS A 559 12.19 -76.07 -4.03
N PRO A 560 12.97 -75.13 -4.60
CA PRO A 560 12.93 -74.89 -6.03
C PRO A 560 13.35 -76.17 -6.76
N SER A 561 12.68 -76.50 -7.87
CA SER A 561 13.03 -77.63 -8.73
C SER A 561 14.35 -77.39 -9.49
N SER A 562 14.70 -76.12 -9.74
CA SER A 562 15.91 -75.72 -10.44
C SER A 562 16.52 -74.44 -9.86
N CYS A 563 17.83 -74.26 -10.05
CA CYS A 563 18.54 -73.08 -9.61
C CYS A 563 18.12 -71.84 -10.42
N TRP A 564 17.73 -70.79 -9.71
CA TRP A 564 17.34 -69.48 -10.24
C TRP A 564 18.48 -68.69 -10.91
N ASN A 565 19.72 -69.19 -10.87
CA ASN A 565 20.88 -68.57 -11.53
C ASN A 565 21.44 -69.43 -12.68
N CYS A 566 21.56 -70.75 -12.50
CA CYS A 566 22.19 -71.64 -13.48
C CYS A 566 21.35 -72.84 -13.92
N GLY A 567 20.08 -72.93 -13.52
CA GLY A 567 19.16 -74.01 -13.92
C GLY A 567 19.41 -75.39 -13.28
N SER A 568 20.51 -75.60 -12.55
CA SER A 568 20.84 -76.90 -11.92
C SER A 568 19.77 -77.39 -10.93
N ALA A 569 19.45 -78.69 -10.98
CA ALA A 569 18.54 -79.36 -10.03
C ALA A 569 19.18 -79.61 -8.64
N THR A 570 20.49 -79.48 -8.52
CA THR A 570 21.23 -79.73 -7.28
C THR A 570 21.10 -78.54 -6.34
N ILE A 571 20.02 -78.52 -5.54
CA ILE A 571 19.76 -77.48 -4.55
C ILE A 571 19.82 -78.05 -3.13
N TRP A 572 20.72 -77.48 -2.34
CA TRP A 572 20.90 -77.78 -0.93
C TRP A 572 19.96 -76.92 -0.07
N LYS A 573 19.28 -77.57 0.88
CA LYS A 573 18.39 -76.94 1.86
C LYS A 573 19.23 -76.54 3.09
N GLY A 574 19.16 -75.27 3.48
CA GLY A 574 19.82 -74.79 4.70
C GLY A 574 19.32 -75.54 5.95
N ARG A 575 20.23 -75.82 6.88
CA ARG A 575 19.94 -76.57 8.12
C ARG A 575 18.98 -75.82 9.05
N ASN A 576 19.13 -74.50 9.16
CA ASN A 576 18.35 -73.68 10.10
C ASN A 576 17.16 -73.00 9.39
N ALA A 577 15.96 -73.13 9.98
CA ALA A 577 14.81 -72.34 9.60
C ALA A 577 14.96 -70.90 10.09
N ARG A 578 14.59 -69.93 9.25
CA ARG A 578 14.51 -68.51 9.58
C ARG A 578 13.07 -68.16 9.96
N THR A 579 12.91 -67.22 10.89
CA THR A 579 11.61 -66.74 11.34
C THR A 579 11.37 -65.30 10.89
N GLN A 580 10.13 -64.97 10.54
CA GLN A 580 9.67 -63.60 10.32
C GLN A 580 8.30 -63.41 10.95
N VAL A 581 8.19 -62.45 11.86
CA VAL A 581 6.91 -62.04 12.45
C VAL A 581 6.37 -60.85 11.65
N VAL A 582 5.13 -60.97 11.18
CA VAL A 582 4.39 -59.95 10.45
C VAL A 582 3.20 -59.49 11.30
N ILE A 583 3.12 -58.20 11.57
CA ILE A 583 2.00 -57.57 12.28
C ILE A 583 1.07 -56.91 11.27
N ASP A 584 -0.21 -57.26 11.29
CA ASP A 584 -1.22 -56.75 10.37
C ASP A 584 -2.55 -56.39 11.08
N LEU A 585 -3.49 -55.83 10.34
CA LEU A 585 -4.88 -55.63 10.76
C LEU A 585 -5.82 -56.52 9.93
N LYS A 586 -6.61 -57.34 10.63
CA LYS A 586 -7.69 -58.13 10.02
C LYS A 586 -9.00 -57.37 10.18
N PHE A 587 -9.61 -57.02 9.05
CA PHE A 587 -10.92 -56.36 8.99
C PHE A 587 -12.03 -57.40 8.89
N THR A 588 -13.09 -57.21 9.67
CA THR A 588 -14.33 -57.97 9.67
C THR A 588 -15.51 -57.01 9.52
N THR A 589 -16.71 -57.53 9.29
CA THR A 589 -17.93 -56.71 9.20
C THR A 589 -18.22 -55.94 10.50
N LYS A 590 -17.72 -56.43 11.65
CA LYS A 590 -17.95 -55.84 12.98
C LYS A 590 -16.79 -54.98 13.48
N GLY A 591 -15.70 -54.83 12.71
CA GLY A 591 -14.57 -53.96 13.08
C GLY A 591 -13.22 -54.46 12.58
N SER A 592 -12.15 -53.99 13.20
CA SER A 592 -10.77 -54.37 12.86
C SER A 592 -10.03 -54.85 14.10
N LYS A 593 -9.22 -55.90 13.98
CA LYS A 593 -8.37 -56.40 15.07
C LYS A 593 -6.91 -56.57 14.64
N ARG A 594 -6.00 -56.45 15.60
CA ARG A 594 -4.58 -56.82 15.43
C ARG A 594 -4.48 -58.31 15.08
N HIS A 595 -3.60 -58.64 14.14
CA HIS A 595 -3.33 -60.02 13.72
C HIS A 595 -1.83 -60.21 13.45
N VAL A 596 -1.20 -61.12 14.18
CA VAL A 596 0.25 -61.35 14.19
C VAL A 596 0.56 -62.75 13.70
N VAL A 597 1.26 -62.85 12.56
CA VAL A 597 1.62 -64.12 11.92
C VAL A 597 3.12 -64.34 12.00
N ARG A 598 3.56 -65.48 12.53
CA ARG A 598 4.95 -65.93 12.48
C ARG A 598 5.13 -66.89 11.30
N TYR A 599 5.98 -66.53 10.35
CA TYR A 599 6.38 -67.39 9.26
C TYR A 599 7.71 -68.07 9.54
N LEU A 600 7.80 -69.37 9.25
CA LEU A 600 9.04 -70.15 9.24
C LEU A 600 9.38 -70.52 7.80
N TYR A 601 10.56 -70.10 7.33
CA TYR A 601 11.04 -70.31 5.95
C TYR A 601 12.54 -70.67 5.94
N ARG A 602 13.08 -71.08 4.79
CA ARG A 602 14.48 -71.55 4.69
C ARG A 602 15.25 -70.86 3.56
N THR A 603 16.58 -70.93 3.67
CA THR A 603 17.52 -70.50 2.63
C THR A 603 17.98 -71.72 1.82
N TYR A 604 18.12 -71.54 0.51
CA TYR A 604 18.52 -72.58 -0.44
C TYR A 604 19.80 -72.16 -1.16
N ARG A 605 20.72 -73.12 -1.35
CA ARG A 605 22.02 -72.90 -2.03
C ARG A 605 22.17 -73.84 -3.21
N CYS A 606 22.61 -73.32 -4.35
CA CYS A 606 22.95 -74.16 -5.49
C CYS A 606 24.22 -74.98 -5.22
N GLY A 607 24.21 -76.27 -5.57
CA GLY A 607 25.38 -77.15 -5.49
C GLY A 607 26.47 -76.80 -6.52
N VAL A 608 26.08 -76.26 -7.67
CA VAL A 608 26.96 -75.94 -8.81
C VAL A 608 27.50 -74.51 -8.70
N CYS A 609 26.67 -73.51 -8.99
CA CYS A 609 27.10 -72.09 -9.01
C CYS A 609 27.19 -71.44 -7.61
N LYS A 610 26.92 -72.22 -6.54
CA LYS A 610 26.96 -71.80 -5.13
C LYS A 610 26.04 -70.62 -4.75
N ALA A 611 25.21 -70.14 -5.67
CA ALA A 611 24.29 -69.03 -5.43
C ALA A 611 23.28 -69.36 -4.31
N GLU A 612 23.03 -68.41 -3.40
CA GLU A 612 22.10 -68.55 -2.27
C GLU A 612 20.88 -67.64 -2.40
N LYS A 613 19.68 -68.19 -2.18
CA LYS A 613 18.42 -67.43 -2.20
C LYS A 613 17.50 -67.88 -1.09
N THR A 614 16.81 -66.89 -0.53
CA THR A 614 15.85 -67.08 0.54
C THR A 614 14.49 -66.61 0.05
N PHE A 615 13.52 -67.51 0.00
CA PHE A 615 12.14 -67.18 -0.38
C PHE A 615 11.43 -66.62 0.84
N ARG A 616 11.48 -65.29 1.00
CA ARG A 616 10.81 -64.62 2.11
C ARG A 616 9.29 -64.60 1.86
N PRO A 617 8.47 -64.96 2.87
CA PRO A 617 7.01 -65.00 2.73
C PRO A 617 6.35 -63.63 2.62
N ALA A 618 6.99 -62.61 3.20
CA ALA A 618 6.50 -61.24 3.12
C ALA A 618 7.68 -60.27 2.96
N PRO A 619 7.52 -59.20 2.18
CA PRO A 619 8.58 -58.22 1.96
C PRO A 619 8.84 -57.34 3.21
N SER A 620 7.88 -57.26 4.15
CA SER A 620 7.91 -56.37 5.32
C SER A 620 7.49 -57.10 6.60
N LYS A 621 7.85 -56.55 7.76
CA LYS A 621 7.33 -56.96 9.08
C LYS A 621 5.93 -56.39 9.37
N LEU A 622 5.45 -55.48 8.52
CA LEU A 622 4.11 -54.90 8.59
C LEU A 622 3.29 -55.43 7.41
N GLY A 623 2.12 -55.95 7.70
CA GLY A 623 1.22 -56.52 6.69
C GLY A 623 0.48 -55.47 5.86
N PRO A 624 -0.07 -55.87 4.71
CA PRO A 624 -0.72 -54.96 3.77
C PRO A 624 -1.97 -54.27 4.32
N GLY A 625 -2.74 -54.93 5.19
CA GLY A 625 -3.95 -54.33 5.79
C GLY A 625 -3.63 -53.15 6.71
N LEU A 626 -2.58 -53.29 7.54
CA LEU A 626 -2.06 -52.23 8.40
C LEU A 626 -1.49 -51.08 7.57
N CYS A 627 -0.72 -51.38 6.51
CA CYS A 627 -0.19 -50.36 5.61
C CYS A 627 -1.31 -49.55 4.93
N ALA A 628 -2.35 -50.21 4.42
CA ALA A 628 -3.54 -49.57 3.85
C ALA A 628 -4.24 -48.66 4.86
N TYR A 629 -4.42 -49.15 6.09
CA TYR A 629 -5.07 -48.41 7.16
C TYR A 629 -4.28 -47.18 7.61
N VAL A 630 -2.95 -47.27 7.68
CA VAL A 630 -2.06 -46.14 7.96
C VAL A 630 -2.23 -45.05 6.91
N VAL A 631 -2.23 -45.40 5.63
CA VAL A 631 -2.41 -44.40 4.54
C VAL A 631 -3.81 -43.78 4.58
N TYR A 632 -4.85 -44.57 4.84
CA TYR A 632 -6.21 -44.08 5.04
C TYR A 632 -6.28 -43.03 6.17
N LEU A 633 -5.67 -43.32 7.33
CA LEU A 633 -5.61 -42.38 8.45
C LEU A 633 -4.89 -41.06 8.10
N ILE A 634 -3.82 -41.14 7.31
CA ILE A 634 -3.00 -39.98 6.94
C ILE A 634 -3.71 -39.12 5.88
N ILE A 635 -4.27 -39.74 4.83
CA ILE A 635 -4.77 -39.02 3.66
C ILE A 635 -6.24 -38.64 3.82
N GLU A 636 -7.10 -39.60 4.16
CA GLU A 636 -8.54 -39.39 4.22
C GLU A 636 -9.00 -38.80 5.55
N LEU A 637 -8.45 -39.31 6.66
CA LEU A 637 -8.75 -38.79 8.00
C LEU A 637 -7.82 -37.63 8.42
N ARG A 638 -6.77 -37.35 7.64
CA ARG A 638 -5.85 -36.21 7.84
C ARG A 638 -5.25 -36.19 9.25
N LEU A 639 -4.74 -37.33 9.71
CA LEU A 639 -4.01 -37.43 10.97
C LEU A 639 -2.51 -37.25 10.75
N SER A 640 -1.84 -36.55 11.68
CA SER A 640 -0.37 -36.43 11.67
C SER A 640 0.29 -37.78 11.94
N HIS A 641 1.54 -37.97 11.52
CA HIS A 641 2.24 -39.23 11.77
C HIS A 641 2.35 -39.56 13.27
N HIS A 642 2.46 -38.55 14.13
CA HIS A 642 2.45 -38.73 15.59
C HIS A 642 1.09 -39.23 16.08
N GLN A 643 0.00 -38.60 15.64
CA GLN A 643 -1.36 -39.04 15.98
C GLN A 643 -1.62 -40.47 15.49
N VAL A 644 -1.16 -40.84 14.29
CA VAL A 644 -1.30 -42.22 13.77
C VAL A 644 -0.52 -43.21 14.64
N SER A 645 0.72 -42.88 15.01
CA SER A 645 1.52 -43.71 15.94
C SER A 645 0.80 -43.90 17.28
N ASP A 646 0.30 -42.83 17.87
CA ASP A 646 -0.39 -42.88 19.16
C ASP A 646 -1.75 -43.59 19.05
N PHE A 647 -2.47 -43.43 17.95
CA PHE A 647 -3.71 -44.16 17.64
C PHE A 647 -3.47 -45.67 17.57
N LEU A 648 -2.48 -46.11 16.78
CA LEU A 648 -2.11 -47.52 16.65
C LEU A 648 -1.64 -48.12 17.99
N ARG A 649 -0.89 -47.35 18.79
CA ARG A 649 -0.44 -47.77 20.12
C ARG A 649 -1.63 -47.90 21.08
N THR A 650 -2.58 -46.97 21.03
CA THR A 650 -3.68 -46.89 21.99
C THR A 650 -4.70 -48.00 21.75
N LEU A 651 -5.18 -48.13 20.51
CA LEU A 651 -6.27 -49.04 20.16
C LEU A 651 -5.82 -50.46 19.85
N PHE A 652 -4.73 -50.61 19.10
CA PHE A 652 -4.28 -51.93 18.63
C PHE A 652 -3.07 -52.47 19.41
N LYS A 653 -2.50 -51.68 20.33
CA LYS A 653 -1.24 -52.01 21.02
C LYS A 653 -0.12 -52.33 20.02
N ILE A 654 -0.08 -51.61 18.90
CA ILE A 654 0.97 -51.71 17.88
C ILE A 654 1.87 -50.48 17.98
N ASN A 655 3.14 -50.69 18.32
CA ASN A 655 4.11 -49.59 18.43
C ASN A 655 4.83 -49.35 17.10
N VAL A 656 4.28 -48.49 16.24
CA VAL A 656 4.90 -48.09 14.98
C VAL A 656 5.61 -46.76 15.18
N LYS A 657 6.93 -46.72 14.95
CA LYS A 657 7.69 -45.46 15.02
C LYS A 657 7.24 -44.51 13.90
N VAL A 658 7.29 -43.20 14.16
CA VAL A 658 6.92 -42.14 13.18
C VAL A 658 7.69 -42.28 11.85
N HIS A 659 8.97 -42.65 11.88
CA HIS A 659 9.73 -42.93 10.66
C HIS A 659 9.16 -44.11 9.86
N SER A 660 8.71 -45.17 10.52
CA SER A 660 8.08 -46.31 9.84
C SER A 660 6.77 -45.90 9.16
N ILE A 661 5.99 -45.00 9.77
CA ILE A 661 4.78 -44.44 9.16
C ILE A 661 5.11 -43.67 7.87
N ALA A 662 6.16 -42.85 7.91
CA ALA A 662 6.64 -42.13 6.72
C ALA A 662 7.09 -43.10 5.61
N GLN A 663 7.77 -44.20 5.96
CA GLN A 663 8.20 -45.23 5.00
C GLN A 663 7.01 -46.00 4.40
N ILE A 664 5.97 -46.30 5.18
CA ILE A 664 4.73 -46.90 4.66
C ILE A 664 4.09 -45.98 3.62
N LYS A 665 3.97 -44.68 3.93
CA LYS A 665 3.43 -43.68 3.00
C LYS A 665 4.24 -43.65 1.70
N LEU A 666 5.57 -43.60 1.79
CA LEU A 666 6.47 -43.61 0.62
C LEU A 666 6.30 -44.88 -0.23
N SER A 667 6.31 -46.05 0.41
CA SER A 667 6.15 -47.35 -0.25
C SER A 667 4.78 -47.47 -0.95
N MET A 668 3.73 -46.96 -0.31
CA MET A 668 2.38 -46.95 -0.87
C MET A 668 2.25 -45.97 -2.04
N ALA A 669 2.83 -44.76 -1.95
CA ALA A 669 2.87 -43.84 -3.08
C ALA A 669 3.58 -44.45 -4.28
N ALA A 670 4.74 -45.09 -4.07
CA ALA A 670 5.46 -45.80 -5.12
C ALA A 670 4.64 -46.95 -5.74
N LYS A 671 3.92 -47.73 -4.93
CA LYS A 671 3.04 -48.81 -5.40
C LYS A 671 1.94 -48.30 -6.35
N TYR A 672 1.36 -47.15 -6.05
CA TYR A 672 0.23 -46.60 -6.82
C TYR A 672 0.64 -45.51 -7.83
N GLU A 673 1.93 -45.35 -8.11
CA GLU A 673 2.42 -44.35 -9.07
C GLU A 673 1.86 -44.60 -10.48
N ALA A 674 1.74 -45.86 -10.90
CA ALA A 674 1.11 -46.22 -12.18
C ALA A 674 -0.37 -45.81 -12.23
N THR A 675 -1.09 -45.98 -11.12
CA THR A 675 -2.48 -45.56 -10.97
C THR A 675 -2.63 -44.05 -11.11
N TYR A 676 -1.74 -43.29 -10.46
CA TYR A 676 -1.68 -41.83 -10.56
C TYR A 676 -1.40 -41.35 -11.99
N LYS A 677 -0.45 -41.98 -12.70
CA LYS A 677 -0.18 -41.68 -14.10
C LYS A 677 -1.37 -41.98 -15.01
N SER A 678 -2.13 -43.04 -14.72
CA SER A 678 -3.38 -43.36 -15.43
C SER A 678 -4.44 -42.27 -15.22
N ILE A 679 -4.58 -41.74 -13.99
CA ILE A 679 -5.47 -40.59 -13.71
C ILE A 679 -5.06 -39.38 -14.55
N LEU A 680 -3.76 -39.03 -14.57
CA LEU A 680 -3.26 -37.92 -15.39
C LEU A 680 -3.54 -38.12 -16.88
N HIS A 681 -3.33 -39.34 -17.38
CA HIS A 681 -3.61 -39.68 -18.76
C HIS A 681 -5.11 -39.52 -19.09
N GLU A 682 -6.01 -40.00 -18.22
CA GLU A 682 -7.46 -39.85 -18.38
C GLU A 682 -7.90 -38.37 -18.39
N ILE A 683 -7.28 -37.54 -17.55
CA ILE A 683 -7.54 -36.10 -17.53
C ILE A 683 -7.07 -35.46 -18.85
N ARG A 684 -5.87 -35.84 -19.33
CA ARG A 684 -5.27 -35.31 -20.56
C ARG A 684 -5.98 -35.74 -21.84
N THR A 685 -6.58 -36.92 -21.88
CA THR A 685 -7.32 -37.42 -23.07
C THR A 685 -8.82 -37.14 -23.01
N GLY A 686 -9.32 -36.61 -21.90
CA GLY A 686 -10.72 -36.25 -21.72
C GLY A 686 -11.15 -35.02 -22.52
N ALA A 687 -12.45 -34.72 -22.49
CA ALA A 687 -13.03 -33.55 -23.17
C ALA A 687 -13.01 -32.26 -22.33
N LEU A 688 -12.76 -32.37 -21.01
CA LEU A 688 -12.84 -31.27 -20.06
C LEU A 688 -11.70 -31.37 -19.04
N VAL A 689 -11.01 -30.25 -18.83
CA VAL A 689 -10.05 -30.08 -17.74
C VAL A 689 -10.36 -28.81 -16.99
N HIS A 690 -10.53 -28.92 -15.69
CA HIS A 690 -10.48 -27.83 -14.73
C HIS A 690 -9.07 -27.70 -14.19
N ALA A 691 -8.53 -26.48 -14.14
CA ALA A 691 -7.20 -26.23 -13.61
C ALA A 691 -7.20 -25.08 -12.59
N ASP A 692 -6.43 -25.24 -11.52
CA ASP A 692 -6.15 -24.22 -10.50
C ASP A 692 -4.81 -24.54 -9.81
N GLU A 693 -4.24 -23.61 -9.09
CA GLU A 693 -2.97 -23.79 -8.41
C GLU A 693 -2.96 -23.21 -7.00
N THR A 694 -2.28 -23.90 -6.10
CA THR A 694 -2.16 -23.48 -4.71
C THR A 694 -0.74 -23.53 -4.22
N LYS A 695 -0.37 -22.54 -3.42
CA LYS A 695 0.98 -22.41 -2.88
C LYS A 695 1.19 -23.33 -1.68
N GLY A 696 2.32 -24.03 -1.65
CA GLY A 696 2.82 -24.77 -0.49
C GLY A 696 4.15 -24.22 0.04
N VAL A 697 4.62 -24.79 1.15
CA VAL A 697 5.92 -24.46 1.77
C VAL A 697 6.73 -25.74 1.94
N VAL A 698 7.98 -25.74 1.47
CA VAL A 698 8.99 -26.79 1.73
C VAL A 698 10.26 -26.15 2.30
N TYR A 699 11.15 -26.95 2.88
CA TYR A 699 12.47 -26.50 3.31
C TYR A 699 13.25 -25.99 2.09
N GLY A 700 13.76 -24.75 2.16
CA GLY A 700 14.48 -24.11 1.05
C GLY A 700 13.63 -23.23 0.11
N GLY A 701 12.29 -23.19 0.23
CA GLY A 701 11.47 -22.29 -0.59
C GLY A 701 9.96 -22.56 -0.61
N GLY A 702 9.20 -21.66 -1.26
CA GLY A 702 7.81 -21.93 -1.60
C GLY A 702 7.72 -22.82 -2.84
N HIS A 703 6.71 -23.67 -2.92
CA HIS A 703 6.40 -24.47 -4.11
C HIS A 703 4.92 -24.28 -4.49
N TYR A 704 4.51 -24.85 -5.63
CA TYR A 704 3.11 -24.87 -6.06
C TYR A 704 2.66 -26.31 -6.26
N VAL A 705 1.39 -26.55 -5.94
CA VAL A 705 0.69 -27.75 -6.38
C VAL A 705 -0.35 -27.29 -7.39
N TRP A 706 -0.25 -27.82 -8.59
CA TRP A 706 -1.19 -27.63 -9.68
C TRP A 706 -2.24 -28.72 -9.59
N ILE A 707 -3.50 -28.34 -9.68
CA ILE A 707 -4.64 -29.22 -9.59
C ILE A 707 -5.23 -29.31 -10.98
N PHE A 708 -5.31 -30.52 -11.51
CA PHE A 708 -6.05 -30.81 -12.74
C PHE A 708 -7.18 -31.76 -12.40
N THR A 709 -8.39 -31.44 -12.84
CA THR A 709 -9.56 -32.25 -12.51
C THR A 709 -10.58 -32.27 -13.63
N ASN A 710 -11.37 -33.32 -13.71
CA ASN A 710 -12.58 -33.37 -14.52
C ASN A 710 -13.74 -33.82 -13.61
N LEU A 711 -14.89 -34.20 -14.18
CA LEU A 711 -16.05 -34.60 -13.36
C LEU A 711 -15.84 -35.92 -12.58
N LYS A 712 -14.81 -36.72 -12.92
CA LYS A 712 -14.59 -38.08 -12.39
C LYS A 712 -13.23 -38.28 -11.72
N SER A 713 -12.24 -37.44 -12.02
CA SER A 713 -10.83 -37.69 -11.77
C SER A 713 -10.10 -36.42 -11.35
N VAL A 714 -9.19 -36.54 -10.38
CA VAL A 714 -8.44 -35.42 -9.79
C VAL A 714 -6.96 -35.78 -9.69
N ALA A 715 -6.08 -34.92 -10.19
CA ALA A 715 -4.64 -35.04 -10.08
C ALA A 715 -4.00 -33.81 -9.44
N TYR A 716 -3.05 -34.05 -8.54
CA TYR A 716 -2.24 -33.03 -7.88
C TYR A 716 -0.79 -33.15 -8.37
N VAL A 717 -0.27 -32.11 -9.01
CA VAL A 717 1.06 -32.09 -9.61
C VAL A 717 1.95 -31.09 -8.87
N TYR A 718 3.06 -31.56 -8.31
CA TYR A 718 4.05 -30.70 -7.65
C TYR A 718 4.90 -29.95 -8.67
N SER A 719 5.10 -28.64 -8.45
CA SER A 719 6.06 -27.82 -9.19
C SER A 719 6.86 -26.89 -8.26
N PRO A 720 8.17 -26.70 -8.49
CA PRO A 720 8.96 -25.73 -7.72
C PRO A 720 8.57 -24.27 -8.01
N SER A 721 8.00 -23.97 -9.19
CA SER A 721 7.58 -22.62 -9.59
C SER A 721 6.10 -22.57 -10.00
N ARG A 722 5.59 -21.35 -10.21
CA ARG A 722 4.23 -21.12 -10.76
C ARG A 722 4.28 -20.94 -12.28
N ASP A 723 5.37 -21.35 -12.93
CA ASP A 723 5.57 -21.07 -14.34
C ASP A 723 4.69 -21.96 -15.22
N ALA A 724 4.35 -21.45 -16.40
CA ALA A 724 3.42 -22.12 -17.33
C ALA A 724 3.98 -23.42 -17.93
N SER A 725 5.28 -23.71 -17.80
CA SER A 725 5.93 -24.90 -18.39
C SER A 725 5.27 -26.21 -17.95
N ILE A 726 4.74 -26.27 -16.73
CA ILE A 726 4.03 -27.46 -16.24
C ILE A 726 2.72 -27.74 -17.01
N LEU A 727 2.09 -26.70 -17.57
CA LEU A 727 0.88 -26.85 -18.37
C LEU A 727 1.22 -27.51 -19.70
N GLU A 728 2.34 -27.15 -20.32
CA GLU A 728 2.84 -27.79 -21.54
C GLU A 728 3.18 -29.26 -21.28
N ASP A 729 3.76 -29.59 -20.13
CA ASP A 729 4.09 -30.97 -19.77
C ASP A 729 2.84 -31.83 -19.52
N VAL A 730 1.88 -31.32 -18.75
CA VAL A 730 0.71 -32.09 -18.28
C VAL A 730 -0.41 -32.12 -19.32
N LEU A 731 -0.67 -31.00 -19.99
CA LEU A 731 -1.77 -30.82 -20.95
C LEU A 731 -1.31 -30.82 -22.41
N LYS A 732 -0.11 -31.36 -22.69
CA LYS A 732 0.39 -31.51 -24.05
C LYS A 732 -0.67 -32.17 -24.95
N ASP A 733 -0.93 -31.60 -26.11
CA ASP A 733 -1.88 -32.12 -27.12
C ASP A 733 -3.34 -32.23 -26.64
N PHE A 734 -3.72 -31.62 -25.51
CA PHE A 734 -5.11 -31.61 -25.03
C PHE A 734 -6.02 -30.85 -26.01
N GLN A 735 -7.05 -31.53 -26.52
CA GLN A 735 -8.00 -30.98 -27.51
C GLN A 735 -9.37 -30.63 -26.93
N GLY A 736 -9.57 -30.82 -25.62
CA GLY A 736 -10.84 -30.50 -24.94
C GLY A 736 -10.95 -29.02 -24.56
N VAL A 737 -11.86 -28.75 -23.62
CA VAL A 737 -12.05 -27.39 -23.05
C VAL A 737 -11.36 -27.26 -21.69
N LEU A 738 -10.50 -26.25 -21.56
CA LEU A 738 -9.85 -25.88 -20.30
C LEU A 738 -10.68 -24.84 -19.54
N VAL A 739 -11.19 -25.22 -18.38
CA VAL A 739 -11.87 -24.35 -17.43
C VAL A 739 -10.88 -23.85 -16.37
N SER A 740 -10.62 -22.54 -16.32
CA SER A 740 -9.62 -21.96 -15.41
C SER A 740 -10.09 -20.62 -14.82
N ASP A 741 -9.31 -20.07 -13.88
CA ASP A 741 -9.41 -18.66 -13.51
C ASP A 741 -8.75 -17.75 -14.57
N PHE A 742 -8.61 -16.46 -14.24
CA PHE A 742 -8.00 -15.44 -15.10
C PHE A 742 -6.47 -15.38 -15.00
N TYR A 743 -5.80 -16.40 -14.46
CA TYR A 743 -4.35 -16.43 -14.45
C TYR A 743 -3.79 -16.59 -15.86
N GLY A 744 -2.92 -15.66 -16.26
CA GLY A 744 -2.41 -15.57 -17.64
C GLY A 744 -1.57 -16.77 -18.10
N ALA A 745 -1.06 -17.60 -17.19
CA ALA A 745 -0.30 -18.80 -17.57
C ALA A 745 -1.16 -19.77 -18.40
N TYR A 746 -2.46 -19.88 -18.12
CA TYR A 746 -3.38 -20.74 -18.85
C TYR A 746 -3.58 -20.30 -20.31
N ASP A 747 -3.31 -19.04 -20.63
CA ASP A 747 -3.45 -18.51 -21.99
C ASP A 747 -2.36 -19.05 -22.94
N SER A 748 -1.32 -19.71 -22.41
CA SER A 748 -0.26 -20.37 -23.21
C SER A 748 -0.70 -21.66 -23.91
N ILE A 749 -1.80 -22.28 -23.47
CA ILE A 749 -2.28 -23.55 -24.03
C ILE A 749 -3.27 -23.29 -25.18
N GLY A 750 -2.92 -23.79 -26.37
CA GLY A 750 -3.70 -23.68 -27.61
C GLY A 750 -4.93 -24.60 -27.67
N CYS A 751 -5.77 -24.60 -26.64
CA CYS A 751 -7.05 -25.33 -26.61
C CYS A 751 -8.23 -24.35 -26.43
N ALA A 752 -9.46 -24.83 -26.58
CA ALA A 752 -10.64 -24.06 -26.24
C ALA A 752 -10.64 -23.76 -24.72
N GLN A 753 -10.96 -22.52 -24.33
CA GLN A 753 -10.90 -22.12 -22.91
C GLN A 753 -12.22 -21.55 -22.44
N GLN A 754 -12.56 -21.85 -21.19
CA GLN A 754 -13.68 -21.27 -20.46
C GLN A 754 -13.15 -20.64 -19.16
N LYS A 755 -13.20 -19.31 -19.06
CA LYS A 755 -12.85 -18.61 -17.82
C LYS A 755 -13.99 -18.73 -16.81
N CYS A 756 -13.64 -18.89 -15.55
CA CYS A 756 -14.61 -19.07 -14.47
C CYS A 756 -15.44 -17.79 -14.26
N LEU A 757 -16.74 -17.82 -14.59
CA LEU A 757 -17.59 -16.63 -14.45
C LEU A 757 -17.90 -16.27 -12.99
N ILE A 758 -17.68 -17.19 -12.02
CA ILE A 758 -17.79 -16.85 -10.59
C ILE A 758 -16.70 -15.86 -10.18
N HIS A 759 -15.48 -16.00 -10.73
CA HIS A 759 -14.42 -15.01 -10.47
C HIS A 759 -14.78 -13.66 -11.09
N SER A 760 -15.28 -13.65 -12.34
CA SER A 760 -15.79 -12.42 -12.96
C SER A 760 -16.89 -11.76 -12.14
N LEU A 761 -17.87 -12.54 -11.68
CA LEU A 761 -18.99 -12.03 -10.89
C LEU A 761 -18.52 -11.45 -9.55
N ARG A 762 -17.59 -12.13 -8.87
CA ARG A 762 -17.01 -11.63 -7.61
C ARG A 762 -16.23 -10.35 -7.82
N ASP A 763 -15.41 -10.28 -8.87
CA ASP A 763 -14.65 -9.08 -9.22
C ASP A 763 -15.59 -7.91 -9.55
N ILE A 764 -16.61 -8.13 -10.38
CA ILE A 764 -17.62 -7.13 -10.73
C ILE A 764 -18.36 -6.66 -9.48
N ASN A 765 -18.79 -7.59 -8.62
CA ASN A 765 -19.47 -7.25 -7.37
C ASN A 765 -18.57 -6.45 -6.42
N GLU A 766 -17.28 -6.81 -6.30
CA GLU A 766 -16.33 -6.02 -5.54
C GLU A 766 -16.14 -4.61 -6.13
N ASP A 767 -16.11 -4.49 -7.46
CA ASP A 767 -15.98 -3.21 -8.15
C ASP A 767 -17.24 -2.34 -7.92
N ILE A 768 -18.45 -2.93 -7.90
CA ILE A 768 -19.69 -2.24 -7.52
C ILE A 768 -19.65 -1.79 -6.06
N LEU A 769 -19.27 -2.68 -5.12
CA LEU A 769 -19.21 -2.34 -3.70
C LEU A 769 -18.21 -1.22 -3.40
N LYS A 770 -17.12 -1.13 -4.19
CA LYS A 770 -16.14 -0.04 -4.10
C LYS A 770 -16.60 1.25 -4.77
N ASN A 771 -17.57 1.17 -5.69
CA ASN A 771 -18.05 2.30 -6.49
C ASN A 771 -19.60 2.27 -6.61
N PRO A 772 -20.35 2.38 -5.49
CA PRO A 772 -21.79 2.10 -5.45
C PRO A 772 -22.64 3.06 -6.30
N TYR A 773 -22.12 4.26 -6.61
CA TYR A 773 -22.81 5.29 -7.39
C TYR A 773 -22.37 5.34 -8.87
N ASN A 774 -21.65 4.33 -9.35
CA ASN A 774 -21.23 4.27 -10.74
C ASN A 774 -22.32 3.58 -11.58
N ASP A 775 -23.14 4.39 -12.25
CA ASP A 775 -24.26 3.90 -13.07
C ASP A 775 -23.78 3.08 -14.29
N GLU A 776 -22.67 3.46 -14.92
CA GLU A 776 -22.09 2.72 -16.05
C GLU A 776 -21.72 1.28 -15.64
N LEU A 777 -21.04 1.15 -14.50
CA LEU A 777 -20.62 -0.13 -13.93
C LEU A 777 -21.82 -0.96 -13.50
N SER A 778 -22.79 -0.34 -12.83
CA SER A 778 -24.02 -1.00 -12.38
C SER A 778 -24.84 -1.53 -13.55
N GLN A 779 -24.92 -0.79 -14.65
CA GLN A 779 -25.63 -1.22 -15.86
C GLN A 779 -24.95 -2.43 -16.52
N ILE A 780 -23.61 -2.40 -16.71
CA ILE A 780 -22.87 -3.54 -17.27
C ILE A 780 -23.03 -4.78 -16.37
N ALA A 781 -22.91 -4.59 -15.05
CA ALA A 781 -23.07 -5.68 -14.08
C ALA A 781 -24.47 -6.28 -14.07
N SER A 782 -25.51 -5.44 -14.13
CA SER A 782 -26.92 -5.88 -14.16
C SER A 782 -27.23 -6.67 -15.42
N GLN A 783 -26.73 -6.22 -16.58
CA GLN A 783 -26.86 -6.94 -17.85
C GLN A 783 -26.14 -8.30 -17.80
N PHE A 784 -24.90 -8.33 -17.31
CA PHE A 784 -24.14 -9.57 -17.14
C PHE A 784 -24.85 -10.56 -16.21
N GLY A 785 -25.33 -10.08 -15.06
CA GLY A 785 -26.05 -10.89 -14.07
C GLY A 785 -27.36 -11.45 -14.62
N SER A 786 -28.13 -10.65 -15.35
CA SER A 786 -29.41 -11.06 -15.96
C SER A 786 -29.23 -12.10 -17.07
N LEU A 787 -28.18 -11.96 -17.88
CA LEU A 787 -27.80 -12.96 -18.88
C LEU A 787 -27.37 -14.26 -18.20
N LEU A 788 -26.44 -14.20 -17.25
CA LEU A 788 -25.92 -15.38 -16.57
C LEU A 788 -27.03 -16.13 -15.82
N ARG A 789 -27.95 -15.42 -15.16
CA ARG A 789 -29.11 -16.01 -14.48
C ARG A 789 -29.96 -16.85 -15.43
N ARG A 790 -30.33 -16.32 -16.60
CA ARG A 790 -31.16 -17.04 -17.59
C ARG A 790 -30.46 -18.27 -18.17
N ILE A 791 -29.14 -18.20 -18.33
CA ILE A 791 -28.33 -19.35 -18.73
C ILE A 791 -28.35 -20.41 -17.62
N VAL A 792 -28.10 -20.03 -16.37
CA VAL A 792 -28.09 -20.94 -15.21
C VAL A 792 -29.45 -21.61 -15.03
N GLU A 793 -30.57 -20.89 -15.16
CA GLU A 793 -31.93 -21.48 -15.11
C GLU A 793 -32.14 -22.56 -16.20
N THR A 794 -31.47 -22.44 -17.36
CA THR A 794 -31.48 -23.48 -18.40
C THR A 794 -30.59 -24.66 -18.02
N VAL A 795 -29.42 -24.40 -17.43
CA VAL A 795 -28.53 -25.44 -16.90
C VAL A 795 -29.22 -26.25 -15.80
N ASP A 796 -29.95 -25.59 -14.89
CA ASP A 796 -30.66 -26.26 -13.79
C ASP A 796 -31.76 -27.19 -14.29
N ARG A 797 -32.40 -26.85 -15.42
CA ARG A 797 -33.48 -27.65 -16.02
C ARG A 797 -32.99 -28.80 -16.89
N TYR A 798 -31.95 -28.58 -17.69
CA TYR A 798 -31.53 -29.50 -18.75
C TYR A 798 -30.09 -30.02 -18.62
N GLY A 799 -29.35 -29.57 -17.61
CA GLY A 799 -27.93 -29.83 -17.46
C GLY A 799 -27.07 -29.06 -18.47
N LEU A 800 -25.80 -29.46 -18.56
CA LEU A 800 -24.79 -28.82 -19.42
C LEU A 800 -24.81 -29.39 -20.85
N LYS A 801 -25.96 -29.34 -21.52
CA LYS A 801 -26.09 -29.82 -22.91
C LYS A 801 -26.10 -28.67 -23.91
N ALA A 802 -25.15 -28.67 -24.84
CA ALA A 802 -24.91 -27.59 -25.79
C ALA A 802 -26.17 -27.27 -26.61
N TRP A 803 -26.96 -28.29 -27.00
CA TRP A 803 -28.21 -28.08 -27.72
C TRP A 803 -29.19 -27.13 -27.01
N HIS A 804 -29.35 -27.27 -25.69
CA HIS A 804 -30.22 -26.40 -24.90
C HIS A 804 -29.59 -25.04 -24.57
N LEU A 805 -28.25 -24.97 -24.52
CA LEU A 805 -27.51 -23.76 -24.14
C LEU A 805 -27.25 -22.81 -25.33
N ARG A 806 -27.10 -23.34 -26.55
CA ARG A 806 -26.87 -22.54 -27.78
C ARG A 806 -27.90 -21.47 -28.04
N LYS A 807 -29.14 -21.61 -27.53
CA LYS A 807 -30.18 -20.56 -27.62
C LYS A 807 -29.73 -19.23 -27.00
N HIS A 808 -28.84 -19.26 -26.00
CA HIS A 808 -28.32 -18.07 -25.31
C HIS A 808 -27.13 -17.44 -26.03
N LYS A 809 -26.60 -18.05 -27.09
CA LYS A 809 -25.39 -17.61 -27.78
C LYS A 809 -25.55 -16.21 -28.38
N ARG A 810 -26.66 -15.97 -29.09
CA ARG A 810 -26.97 -14.65 -29.67
C ARG A 810 -27.05 -13.58 -28.59
N GLU A 811 -27.62 -13.90 -27.44
CA GLU A 811 -27.73 -12.96 -26.32
C GLU A 811 -26.38 -12.66 -25.67
N ALA A 812 -25.51 -13.67 -25.54
CA ALA A 812 -24.15 -13.49 -25.03
C ALA A 812 -23.27 -12.66 -25.98
N GLU A 813 -23.36 -12.92 -27.28
CA GLU A 813 -22.67 -12.13 -28.31
C GLU A 813 -23.16 -10.68 -28.33
N ALA A 814 -24.48 -10.47 -28.25
CA ALA A 814 -25.07 -9.14 -28.17
C ALA A 814 -24.61 -8.38 -26.91
N PHE A 815 -24.56 -9.05 -25.75
CA PHE A 815 -24.04 -8.45 -24.51
C PHE A 815 -22.58 -7.99 -24.67
N LEU A 816 -21.72 -8.81 -25.27
CA LEU A 816 -20.31 -8.48 -25.49
C LEU A 816 -20.15 -7.32 -26.48
N GLN A 817 -20.92 -7.31 -27.56
CA GLN A 817 -20.93 -6.22 -28.55
C GLN A 817 -21.42 -4.90 -27.94
N GLN A 818 -22.52 -4.93 -27.18
CA GLN A 818 -23.07 -3.76 -26.48
C GLN A 818 -22.08 -3.22 -25.46
N THR A 819 -21.40 -4.09 -24.72
CA THR A 819 -20.37 -3.68 -23.75
C THR A 819 -19.19 -3.01 -24.44
N ARG A 820 -18.74 -3.53 -25.59
CA ARG A 820 -17.65 -2.95 -26.40
C ARG A 820 -18.02 -1.61 -27.04
N ALA A 821 -19.27 -1.46 -27.49
CA ALA A 821 -19.74 -0.22 -28.12
C ALA A 821 -20.05 0.89 -27.11
N ARG A 822 -20.08 0.58 -25.80
CA ARG A 822 -20.42 1.54 -24.75
C ARG A 822 -19.31 2.55 -24.56
N ASP A 823 -19.66 3.84 -24.56
CA ASP A 823 -18.74 4.91 -24.18
C ASP A 823 -18.64 4.98 -22.65
N CYS A 824 -17.67 4.26 -22.08
CA CYS A 824 -17.41 4.27 -20.64
C CYS A 824 -16.49 5.43 -20.28
N ARG A 825 -16.94 6.35 -19.41
CA ARG A 825 -16.13 7.49 -18.96
C ARG A 825 -15.36 7.18 -17.69
N SER A 826 -15.87 6.27 -16.87
CA SER A 826 -15.23 5.91 -15.60
C SER A 826 -14.09 4.91 -15.79
N GLU A 827 -12.97 5.12 -15.10
CA GLU A 827 -11.78 4.24 -15.17
C GLU A 827 -12.12 2.78 -14.82
N VAL A 828 -13.06 2.58 -13.88
CA VAL A 828 -13.49 1.25 -13.43
C VAL A 828 -14.37 0.56 -14.48
N ALA A 829 -15.32 1.27 -15.10
CA ALA A 829 -16.13 0.69 -16.18
C ALA A 829 -15.28 0.40 -17.43
N LEU A 830 -14.35 1.30 -17.80
CA LEU A 830 -13.35 1.07 -18.84
C LEU A 830 -12.47 -0.16 -18.54
N GLY A 831 -12.06 -0.33 -17.28
CA GLY A 831 -11.32 -1.51 -16.83
C GLY A 831 -12.11 -2.81 -16.96
N LEU A 832 -13.41 -2.79 -16.63
CA LEU A 832 -14.31 -3.93 -16.82
C LEU A 832 -14.53 -4.24 -18.30
N GLN A 833 -14.81 -3.22 -19.11
CA GLN A 833 -14.96 -3.33 -20.57
C GLN A 833 -13.75 -4.01 -21.20
N LYS A 834 -12.54 -3.47 -20.95
CA LYS A 834 -11.28 -4.06 -21.45
C LYS A 834 -11.06 -5.51 -20.99
N ARG A 835 -11.48 -5.86 -19.76
CA ARG A 835 -11.35 -7.22 -19.23
C ARG A 835 -12.29 -8.20 -19.93
N LEU A 836 -13.52 -7.78 -20.20
CA LEU A 836 -14.50 -8.57 -20.94
C LEU A 836 -14.08 -8.75 -22.39
N GLU A 837 -13.60 -7.67 -23.04
CA GLU A 837 -13.09 -7.70 -24.41
C GLU A 837 -11.89 -8.63 -24.56
N LYS A 838 -10.90 -8.54 -23.66
CA LYS A 838 -9.71 -9.41 -23.68
C LYS A 838 -10.08 -10.91 -23.64
N ASN A 839 -11.20 -11.25 -22.99
CA ASN A 839 -11.63 -12.64 -22.78
C ASN A 839 -12.87 -13.01 -23.59
N VAL A 840 -13.22 -12.24 -24.63
CA VAL A 840 -14.48 -12.40 -25.39
C VAL A 840 -14.73 -13.84 -25.86
N ASN A 841 -13.69 -14.49 -26.40
CA ASN A 841 -13.75 -15.87 -26.91
C ASN A 841 -13.59 -16.94 -25.82
N LYS A 842 -13.55 -16.55 -24.53
CA LYS A 842 -13.27 -17.45 -23.41
C LYS A 842 -14.33 -17.37 -22.29
N LEU A 843 -15.32 -16.49 -22.38
CA LEU A 843 -16.33 -16.30 -21.32
C LEU A 843 -17.56 -17.21 -21.49
N PHE A 844 -17.95 -17.54 -22.72
CA PHE A 844 -19.19 -18.28 -23.01
C PHE A 844 -18.95 -19.54 -23.86
N THR A 845 -17.71 -20.02 -23.93
CA THR A 845 -17.32 -21.25 -24.64
C THR A 845 -18.18 -22.45 -24.24
N PHE A 846 -18.56 -22.54 -22.97
CA PHE A 846 -19.41 -23.61 -22.46
C PHE A 846 -20.80 -23.73 -23.14
N LEU A 847 -21.27 -22.69 -23.84
CA LEU A 847 -22.52 -22.76 -24.59
C LEU A 847 -22.43 -23.67 -25.83
N ASP A 848 -21.23 -23.90 -26.35
CA ASP A 848 -20.99 -24.64 -27.59
C ASP A 848 -20.58 -26.11 -27.36
N HIS A 849 -20.26 -26.49 -26.12
CA HIS A 849 -19.69 -27.80 -25.76
C HIS A 849 -20.54 -28.51 -24.69
N ASP A 850 -20.74 -29.83 -24.86
CA ASP A 850 -21.42 -30.65 -23.88
C ASP A 850 -20.56 -30.86 -22.62
N ASP A 851 -21.24 -30.88 -21.48
CA ASP A 851 -20.70 -31.19 -20.14
C ASP A 851 -19.60 -30.23 -19.64
N VAL A 852 -19.40 -29.09 -20.32
CA VAL A 852 -18.49 -28.02 -19.90
C VAL A 852 -19.22 -27.04 -18.98
N PRO A 853 -18.76 -26.83 -17.73
CA PRO A 853 -19.37 -25.88 -16.81
C PRO A 853 -18.87 -24.45 -17.02
N TRP A 854 -19.72 -23.49 -16.67
CA TRP A 854 -19.41 -22.05 -16.68
C TRP A 854 -18.50 -21.57 -15.53
N ASN A 855 -18.18 -22.45 -14.58
CA ASN A 855 -17.38 -22.14 -13.39
C ASN A 855 -16.33 -23.21 -13.10
N ASN A 856 -15.32 -22.85 -12.30
CA ASN A 856 -14.20 -23.71 -11.93
C ASN A 856 -14.33 -24.33 -10.52
N ASN A 857 -15.56 -24.58 -10.06
CA ASN A 857 -15.81 -25.05 -8.68
C ASN A 857 -15.18 -26.41 -8.39
N ASN A 858 -15.05 -27.28 -9.40
CA ASN A 858 -14.41 -28.59 -9.24
C ASN A 858 -12.94 -28.46 -8.84
N ALA A 859 -12.18 -27.58 -9.51
CA ALA A 859 -10.81 -27.29 -9.11
C ALA A 859 -10.76 -26.63 -7.72
N GLU A 860 -11.66 -25.68 -7.42
CA GLU A 860 -11.71 -25.05 -6.08
C GLU A 860 -11.95 -26.11 -4.97
N HIS A 861 -12.85 -27.06 -5.19
CA HIS A 861 -13.10 -28.14 -4.23
C HIS A 861 -11.86 -29.04 -4.07
N ALA A 862 -11.18 -29.39 -5.15
CA ALA A 862 -9.95 -30.16 -5.12
C ALA A 862 -8.80 -29.39 -4.42
N VAL A 863 -8.67 -28.08 -4.63
CA VAL A 863 -7.74 -27.20 -3.90
C VAL A 863 -8.02 -27.24 -2.39
N ARG A 864 -9.29 -27.21 -1.98
CA ARG A 864 -9.68 -27.30 -0.56
C ARG A 864 -9.30 -28.66 0.05
N ALA A 865 -9.39 -29.75 -0.70
CA ALA A 865 -8.96 -31.07 -0.23
C ALA A 865 -7.45 -31.09 0.07
N PHE A 866 -6.62 -30.59 -0.84
CA PHE A 866 -5.17 -30.46 -0.59
C PHE A 866 -4.86 -29.51 0.56
N THR A 867 -5.54 -28.36 0.63
CA THR A 867 -5.34 -27.38 1.71
C THR A 867 -5.60 -27.98 3.09
N ARG A 868 -6.66 -28.79 3.22
CA ARG A 868 -6.95 -29.52 4.47
C ARG A 868 -5.86 -30.52 4.83
N LEU A 869 -5.33 -31.26 3.85
CA LEU A 869 -4.23 -32.21 4.07
C LEU A 869 -2.93 -31.50 4.45
N ARG A 870 -2.60 -30.40 3.74
CA ARG A 870 -1.40 -29.58 3.94
C ARG A 870 -1.25 -29.10 5.38
N ASN A 871 -2.34 -28.78 6.07
CA ASN A 871 -2.32 -28.32 7.45
C ASN A 871 -1.84 -29.41 8.45
N VAL A 872 -1.79 -30.67 8.03
CA VAL A 872 -1.38 -31.80 8.86
C VAL A 872 -0.13 -32.52 8.31
N MET A 873 0.28 -32.21 7.07
CA MET A 873 1.48 -32.74 6.46
C MET A 873 2.72 -32.38 7.29
N VAL A 874 3.54 -33.40 7.60
CA VAL A 874 4.77 -33.26 8.41
C VAL A 874 6.01 -33.14 7.51
N THR A 875 5.84 -32.98 6.19
CA THR A 875 6.96 -33.01 5.23
C THR A 875 7.41 -31.62 4.82
N SER A 876 8.73 -31.45 4.76
CA SER A 876 9.40 -30.24 4.29
C SER A 876 10.19 -30.50 2.99
N THR A 877 9.95 -31.59 2.26
CA THR A 877 10.71 -31.94 1.04
C THR A 877 9.80 -32.05 -0.19
N ALA A 878 10.38 -31.82 -1.38
CA ALA A 878 9.69 -31.97 -2.66
C ALA A 878 9.16 -33.38 -2.87
N ASN A 879 10.00 -34.40 -2.65
CA ASN A 879 9.60 -35.81 -2.78
C ASN A 879 8.49 -36.18 -1.79
N GLY A 880 8.61 -35.74 -0.53
CA GLY A 880 7.56 -36.01 0.45
C GLY A 880 6.21 -35.42 0.06
N THR A 881 6.21 -34.24 -0.56
CA THR A 881 5.01 -33.57 -1.09
C THR A 881 4.43 -34.32 -2.30
N ARG A 882 5.29 -34.81 -3.20
CA ARG A 882 4.88 -35.66 -4.33
C ARG A 882 4.16 -36.92 -3.86
N ASP A 883 4.67 -37.61 -2.83
CA ASP A 883 4.00 -38.80 -2.29
C ASP A 883 2.57 -38.49 -1.81
N TYR A 884 2.38 -37.36 -1.13
CA TYR A 884 1.06 -36.91 -0.68
C TYR A 884 0.16 -36.57 -1.88
N ALA A 885 0.72 -35.94 -2.91
CA ALA A 885 0.00 -35.59 -4.13
C ALA A 885 -0.49 -36.83 -4.89
N THR A 886 0.37 -37.85 -5.06
CA THR A 886 0.02 -39.15 -5.66
C THR A 886 -1.14 -39.81 -4.90
N LEU A 887 -1.01 -39.97 -3.58
CA LEU A 887 -2.03 -40.64 -2.76
C LEU A 887 -3.34 -39.84 -2.66
N LEU A 888 -3.26 -38.51 -2.58
CA LEU A 888 -4.44 -37.66 -2.55
C LEU A 888 -5.18 -37.65 -3.89
N SER A 889 -4.46 -37.73 -5.02
CA SER A 889 -5.06 -37.84 -6.36
C SER A 889 -5.94 -39.08 -6.47
N ILE A 890 -5.43 -40.22 -6.00
CA ILE A 890 -6.16 -41.49 -5.96
C ILE A 890 -7.38 -41.38 -5.03
N GLN A 891 -7.19 -40.84 -3.82
CA GLN A 891 -8.25 -40.72 -2.84
C GLN A 891 -9.39 -39.80 -3.34
N GLN A 892 -9.06 -38.66 -3.95
CA GLN A 892 -10.07 -37.73 -4.48
C GLN A 892 -10.77 -38.30 -5.73
N THR A 893 -10.03 -38.99 -6.60
CA THR A 893 -10.63 -39.68 -7.76
C THR A 893 -11.60 -40.77 -7.33
N LEU A 894 -11.24 -41.60 -6.36
CA LEU A 894 -12.16 -42.62 -5.81
C LEU A 894 -13.39 -41.98 -5.17
N LYS A 895 -13.20 -40.87 -4.45
CA LYS A 895 -14.31 -40.10 -3.87
C LYS A 895 -15.25 -39.57 -4.95
N TYR A 896 -14.73 -39.05 -6.07
CA TYR A 896 -15.55 -38.56 -7.19
C TYR A 896 -16.31 -39.71 -7.88
N ARG A 897 -15.74 -40.91 -7.91
CA ARG A 897 -16.37 -42.12 -8.44
C ARG A 897 -17.25 -42.88 -7.44
N GLY A 898 -17.44 -42.36 -6.22
CA GLY A 898 -18.23 -43.02 -5.18
C GLY A 898 -17.63 -44.33 -4.64
N LYS A 899 -16.32 -44.57 -4.80
CA LYS A 899 -15.61 -45.77 -4.33
C LYS A 899 -14.90 -45.49 -2.99
N SER A 900 -14.83 -46.50 -2.12
CA SER A 900 -14.13 -46.41 -0.82
C SER A 900 -12.62 -46.50 -0.97
N PHE A 901 -11.89 -45.51 -0.44
CA PHE A 901 -10.42 -45.49 -0.51
C PHE A 901 -9.77 -46.60 0.32
N LEU A 902 -10.27 -46.86 1.52
CA LEU A 902 -9.73 -47.93 2.37
C LEU A 902 -9.93 -49.31 1.72
N GLU A 903 -11.11 -49.59 1.17
CA GLU A 903 -11.37 -50.88 0.49
C GLU A 903 -10.50 -51.03 -0.76
N PHE A 904 -10.32 -49.96 -1.53
CA PHE A 904 -9.41 -49.94 -2.67
C PHE A 904 -7.98 -50.31 -2.24
N LEU A 905 -7.43 -49.63 -1.23
CA LEU A 905 -6.07 -49.92 -0.75
C LEU A 905 -5.92 -51.34 -0.22
N ARG A 906 -6.96 -51.88 0.45
CA ARG A 906 -6.99 -53.24 0.99
C ARG A 906 -7.04 -54.32 -0.08
N SER A 907 -7.74 -54.07 -1.20
CA SER A 907 -7.78 -55.01 -2.33
C SER A 907 -6.40 -55.22 -2.95
N GLY A 908 -5.51 -54.23 -2.82
CA GLY A 908 -4.20 -54.23 -3.44
C GLY A 908 -4.22 -53.98 -4.94
N ASN A 909 -5.39 -53.79 -5.55
CA ASN A 909 -5.59 -53.47 -6.96
C ASN A 909 -4.99 -52.12 -7.30
N VAL A 910 -4.29 -52.03 -8.43
CA VAL A 910 -3.70 -50.77 -8.93
C VAL A 910 -4.54 -50.13 -10.05
N ASN A 911 -5.66 -50.74 -10.43
CA ASN A 911 -6.57 -50.22 -11.46
C ASN A 911 -7.83 -49.62 -10.79
N LEU A 912 -8.23 -48.43 -11.24
CA LEU A 912 -9.40 -47.70 -10.74
C LEU A 912 -10.72 -48.11 -11.42
N ALA A 913 -10.66 -48.94 -12.47
CA ALA A 913 -11.81 -49.49 -13.18
C ALA A 913 -12.78 -50.20 -12.22
#